data_AF-A0A2G2W1X7-F1
#
_entry.id   AF-A0A2G2W1X7-F1
#
_cell.length_a   1.000
_cell.length_b   1.000
_cell.length_c   1.000
_cell.angle_alpha   90.00
_cell.angle_beta   90.00
_cell.angle_gamma   90.00
#
_symmetry.space_group_name_H-M   'P 1'
#
loop_
_entity.id
_entity.type
_entity.pdbx_description
1 polymer ?
#
loop_
_entity_poly.entity_id
_entity_poly.type
_entity_poly.pdbx_seq_one_letter_code
_entity_poly.pdbx_strand_id
1 'polypeptide(L)'
;MVKTKIIFILFLVFLLESLGSAYDDDKNILEEIYFSEFDDFDDVYNEDEDEIFDVWRNNGRGNKNLVNVDTCGAAGDGTTDDTKAFEDAWKQACSTRRSVFMVPSGRTYLINATKFDGPCANGLTIQVDGTIVAPSDPEDWDPKSPKAWLVFSNLTAVTFQGNGIIDGSGSKWWAASCKKNKSNKINLELQALTIDSSSRIRVKGLTFQNSQQMHFVISRSDSVRVNGVKVSSPGDSPNTDGIHISESTNVVLQDCKIGTGDDCISIVNASSNIKMKSIYCGPGHGISIGSLGKDDSIGIVNRVVLDTALLKGTSNGLRIKTWQGGSGYVRTVRFQNVQMDDVSNPIIIDQFYCDSQKPCQNQTSAVEISQVLYRNVTGTSKSQKAMKFACSDTVPCRDITLDNVNLVARDGTAEVILKIIKHCQEFSPALVTGQLLGLDVGSVLEVTNCFPFPAREEDEEIEAEGANYQLEMMRCLREVNVDNNTVGWYQSTLFGSFQTVELIETFMNYQENIKRCVCIIYDPSRSNQGVLALKALKLSDSFMELYKSNNFTGEKLREKNLSWVDIFEEIPIKVSNSALISAFMTELEPDTPVTQCDYERLQLSTNPYLERNVEFLIECMDDLSMEQQKFQFYYRNLSRQQAQQQAWLQKRRSENMNRKAAGEEPLPEEDPSNPIFKPLPEPSRLDSFLITNQIANYCNQINGVAGQSFSRLYLMKALHEN
;
A
#
# COMPACT_ATOMS: atom_id res chain seq x y z
N MET A 1 -52.51 38.40 -4.97
CA MET A 1 -51.22 38.40 -4.25
C MET A 1 -50.41 37.10 -4.43
N VAL A 2 -51.05 35.93 -4.60
CA VAL A 2 -50.35 34.64 -4.80
C VAL A 2 -49.79 34.46 -6.23
N LYS A 3 -50.54 34.86 -7.27
CA LYS A 3 -50.10 34.77 -8.68
C LYS A 3 -48.83 35.59 -8.98
N THR A 4 -48.68 36.76 -8.36
CA THR A 4 -47.51 37.63 -8.56
C THR A 4 -46.25 37.08 -7.89
N LYS A 5 -46.38 36.36 -6.77
CA LYS A 5 -45.24 35.69 -6.10
C LYS A 5 -44.73 34.48 -6.87
N ILE A 6 -45.62 33.71 -7.50
CA ILE A 6 -45.23 32.54 -8.31
C ILE A 6 -44.47 32.96 -9.57
N ILE A 7 -44.91 34.04 -10.23
CA ILE A 7 -44.21 34.58 -11.41
C ILE A 7 -42.82 35.13 -11.03
N PHE A 8 -42.68 35.77 -9.86
CA PHE A 8 -41.39 36.29 -9.41
C PHE A 8 -40.39 35.18 -9.02
N ILE A 9 -40.88 34.07 -8.45
CA ILE A 9 -40.05 32.89 -8.13
C ILE A 9 -39.61 32.18 -9.41
N LEU A 10 -40.51 31.99 -10.38
CA LEU A 10 -40.16 31.40 -11.68
C LEU A 10 -39.13 32.25 -12.44
N PHE A 11 -39.24 33.58 -12.36
CA PHE A 11 -38.26 34.49 -12.98
C PHE A 11 -36.89 34.43 -12.31
N LEU A 12 -36.83 34.22 -10.98
CA LEU A 12 -35.59 34.03 -10.22
C LEU A 12 -34.92 32.68 -10.50
N VAL A 13 -35.70 31.61 -10.69
CA VAL A 13 -35.20 30.29 -11.09
C VAL A 13 -34.62 30.35 -12.51
N PHE A 14 -35.30 31.02 -13.44
CA PHE A 14 -34.79 31.21 -14.81
C PHE A 14 -33.50 32.05 -14.84
N LEU A 15 -33.38 33.07 -13.98
CA LEU A 15 -32.16 33.87 -13.83
C LEU A 15 -31.00 33.05 -13.25
N LEU A 16 -31.28 32.19 -12.27
CA LEU A 16 -30.30 31.27 -11.67
C LEU A 16 -29.85 30.17 -12.66
N GLU A 17 -30.75 29.64 -13.49
CA GLU A 17 -30.40 28.69 -14.56
C GLU A 17 -29.56 29.38 -15.66
N SER A 18 -29.87 30.62 -16.03
CA SER A 18 -29.07 31.38 -17.00
C SER A 18 -27.68 31.80 -16.48
N LEU A 19 -27.57 32.07 -15.18
CA LEU A 19 -26.29 32.32 -14.52
C LEU A 19 -25.49 31.03 -14.30
N GLY A 20 -26.17 29.89 -14.12
CA GLY A 20 -25.56 28.56 -14.06
C GLY A 20 -24.99 28.10 -15.40
N SER A 21 -25.72 28.31 -16.51
CA SER A 21 -25.22 27.95 -17.85
C SER A 21 -24.07 28.85 -18.31
N ALA A 22 -24.10 30.15 -17.97
CA ALA A 22 -22.98 31.05 -18.25
C ALA A 22 -21.71 30.70 -17.44
N TYR A 23 -21.86 30.10 -16.25
CA TYR A 23 -20.74 29.68 -15.40
C TYR A 23 -20.14 28.33 -15.85
N ASP A 24 -20.95 27.44 -16.43
CA ASP A 24 -20.48 26.17 -17.03
C ASP A 24 -19.82 26.40 -18.41
N ASP A 25 -20.34 27.33 -19.22
CA ASP A 25 -19.72 27.70 -20.50
C ASP A 25 -18.35 28.36 -20.29
N ASP A 26 -18.18 29.24 -19.29
CA ASP A 26 -16.87 29.83 -18.96
C ASP A 26 -15.86 28.80 -18.43
N LYS A 27 -16.31 27.73 -17.76
CA LYS A 27 -15.45 26.60 -17.33
C LYS A 27 -14.99 25.74 -18.50
N ASN A 28 -15.89 25.42 -19.42
CA ASN A 28 -15.56 24.68 -20.64
C ASN A 28 -14.63 25.48 -21.57
N ILE A 29 -14.83 26.80 -21.68
CA ILE A 29 -13.96 27.69 -22.45
C ILE A 29 -12.58 27.81 -21.79
N LEU A 30 -12.52 27.90 -20.45
CA LEU A 30 -11.25 27.87 -19.73
C LEU A 30 -10.55 26.53 -19.88
N GLU A 31 -11.24 25.38 -19.76
CA GLU A 31 -10.68 24.06 -20.06
C GLU A 31 -10.15 23.99 -21.50
N GLU A 32 -10.91 24.39 -22.52
CA GLU A 32 -10.45 24.42 -23.92
C GLU A 32 -9.22 25.32 -24.11
N ILE A 33 -9.17 26.49 -23.48
CA ILE A 33 -8.01 27.39 -23.54
C ILE A 33 -6.82 26.80 -22.78
N TYR A 34 -7.03 26.18 -21.61
CA TYR A 34 -5.98 25.54 -20.81
C TYR A 34 -5.39 24.33 -21.52
N PHE A 35 -6.21 23.51 -22.19
CA PHE A 35 -5.74 22.37 -22.97
C PHE A 35 -5.10 22.81 -24.30
N SER A 36 -5.52 23.93 -24.89
CA SER A 36 -4.85 24.47 -26.10
C SER A 36 -3.38 24.83 -25.89
N GLU A 37 -2.96 25.32 -24.71
CA GLU A 37 -1.53 25.57 -24.41
C GLU A 37 -0.72 24.26 -24.31
N PHE A 38 -1.37 23.14 -23.99
CA PHE A 38 -0.77 21.80 -23.97
C PHE A 38 -0.83 21.09 -25.32
N ASP A 39 -1.82 21.39 -26.17
CA ASP A 39 -2.00 20.83 -27.51
C ASP A 39 -1.09 21.53 -28.53
N ASP A 40 -0.92 22.86 -28.46
CA ASP A 40 0.12 23.60 -29.23
C ASP A 40 1.53 23.07 -28.91
N PHE A 41 1.71 22.50 -27.71
CA PHE A 41 2.96 21.87 -27.28
C PHE A 41 3.11 20.44 -27.82
N ASP A 42 2.01 19.72 -28.06
CA ASP A 42 2.00 18.40 -28.70
C ASP A 42 2.21 18.52 -30.23
N ASP A 43 1.73 19.58 -30.89
CA ASP A 43 1.89 19.76 -32.34
C ASP A 43 3.35 20.01 -32.81
N VAL A 44 4.21 20.54 -31.93
CA VAL A 44 5.67 20.64 -32.19
C VAL A 44 6.34 19.25 -32.24
N TYR A 45 5.69 18.17 -31.79
CA TYR A 45 6.25 16.82 -31.92
C TYR A 45 6.17 16.26 -33.34
N ASN A 46 5.19 16.68 -34.16
CA ASN A 46 4.92 16.01 -35.44
C ASN A 46 5.61 16.69 -36.63
N GLU A 47 5.79 18.02 -36.62
CA GLU A 47 6.44 18.71 -37.75
C GLU A 47 7.99 18.63 -37.71
N ASP A 48 8.59 18.61 -36.52
CA ASP A 48 10.06 18.58 -36.35
C ASP A 48 10.68 17.17 -36.44
N GLU A 49 9.89 16.11 -36.30
CA GLU A 49 10.36 14.72 -36.45
C GLU A 49 10.64 14.33 -37.91
N ASP A 50 10.06 15.01 -38.89
CA ASP A 50 10.24 14.64 -40.30
C ASP A 50 11.10 15.65 -41.09
N GLU A 51 10.92 16.96 -40.92
CA GLU A 51 11.70 17.94 -41.70
C GLU A 51 13.16 18.07 -41.26
N ILE A 52 13.47 17.95 -39.96
CA ILE A 52 14.86 18.00 -39.46
C ILE A 52 15.57 16.65 -39.65
N PHE A 53 14.83 15.54 -39.65
CA PHE A 53 15.38 14.20 -39.88
C PHE A 53 15.79 13.99 -41.35
N ASP A 54 15.06 14.55 -42.32
CA ASP A 54 15.41 14.44 -43.74
C ASP A 54 16.58 15.34 -44.17
N VAL A 55 16.79 16.49 -43.51
CA VAL A 55 17.95 17.36 -43.79
C VAL A 55 19.28 16.74 -43.32
N TRP A 56 19.25 15.83 -42.34
CA TRP A 56 20.45 15.13 -41.84
C TRP A 56 20.65 13.74 -42.44
N ARG A 57 19.60 13.00 -42.81
CA ARG A 57 19.73 11.76 -43.59
C ARG A 57 20.41 12.03 -44.95
N ASN A 58 20.16 13.19 -45.52
CA ASN A 58 20.70 13.59 -46.82
C ASN A 58 22.10 14.24 -46.77
N ASN A 59 22.70 14.43 -45.57
CA ASN A 59 24.06 14.96 -45.44
C ASN A 59 25.14 13.87 -45.27
N GLY A 60 25.28 13.09 -46.33
CA GLY A 60 26.58 12.77 -46.91
C GLY A 60 27.34 11.59 -46.32
N ARG A 61 27.37 10.49 -47.10
CA ARG A 61 28.48 9.53 -47.22
C ARG A 61 29.80 10.23 -47.62
N GLY A 62 30.30 11.12 -46.76
CA GLY A 62 31.61 11.75 -46.88
C GLY A 62 32.55 11.20 -45.81
N ASN A 63 33.84 11.07 -46.11
CA ASN A 63 34.87 10.67 -45.15
C ASN A 63 34.76 11.51 -43.88
N LYS A 64 34.51 10.86 -42.74
CA LYS A 64 34.62 11.48 -41.41
C LYS A 64 36.07 11.37 -40.94
N ASN A 65 36.58 12.39 -40.26
CA ASN A 65 37.93 12.39 -39.71
C ASN A 65 37.94 11.68 -38.36
N LEU A 66 38.39 10.44 -38.32
CA LEU A 66 38.45 9.66 -37.08
C LEU A 66 39.66 10.09 -36.23
N VAL A 67 39.40 10.44 -34.97
CA VAL A 67 40.41 10.72 -33.95
C VAL A 67 40.20 9.72 -32.82
N ASN A 68 41.05 8.68 -32.80
CA ASN A 68 40.96 7.61 -31.82
C ASN A 68 41.87 7.92 -30.63
N VAL A 69 41.35 7.84 -29.41
CA VAL A 69 42.12 8.09 -28.17
C VAL A 69 43.37 7.20 -28.06
N ASP A 70 43.33 5.98 -28.60
CA ASP A 70 44.47 5.06 -28.64
C ASP A 70 45.62 5.60 -29.50
N THR A 71 45.29 6.22 -30.63
CA THR A 71 46.29 6.84 -31.52
C THR A 71 46.91 8.09 -30.92
N CYS A 72 46.27 8.66 -29.88
CA CYS A 72 46.77 9.76 -29.08
C CYS A 72 47.53 9.29 -27.82
N GLY A 73 47.78 7.98 -27.68
CA GLY A 73 48.63 7.41 -26.63
C GLY A 73 47.89 6.84 -25.42
N ALA A 74 46.57 6.65 -25.49
CA ALA A 74 45.81 6.06 -24.39
C ALA A 74 46.15 4.56 -24.20
N ALA A 75 46.41 4.19 -22.94
CA ALA A 75 46.73 2.84 -22.50
C ALA A 75 45.49 1.95 -22.37
N GLY A 76 44.32 2.50 -22.00
CA GLY A 76 43.04 1.79 -22.03
C GLY A 76 43.00 0.51 -21.18
N ASP A 77 43.77 0.47 -20.09
CA ASP A 77 43.90 -0.66 -19.15
C ASP A 77 43.09 -0.48 -17.84
N GLY A 78 42.48 0.69 -17.65
CA GLY A 78 41.68 1.06 -16.48
C GLY A 78 42.50 1.49 -15.25
N THR A 79 43.82 1.59 -15.37
CA THR A 79 44.75 1.89 -14.27
C THR A 79 45.73 3.00 -14.58
N THR A 80 46.18 3.10 -15.82
CA THR A 80 47.06 4.16 -16.31
C THR A 80 46.23 5.42 -16.58
N ASP A 81 46.70 6.57 -16.12
CA ASP A 81 46.03 7.86 -16.37
C ASP A 81 46.05 8.22 -17.86
N ASP A 82 44.89 8.11 -18.50
CA ASP A 82 44.68 8.36 -19.92
C ASP A 82 44.21 9.80 -20.21
N THR A 83 44.12 10.65 -19.19
CA THR A 83 43.60 12.02 -19.30
C THR A 83 44.31 12.81 -20.39
N LYS A 84 45.64 12.72 -20.45
CA LYS A 84 46.43 13.48 -21.40
C LYS A 84 46.14 13.09 -22.85
N ALA A 85 45.98 11.79 -23.10
CA ALA A 85 45.63 11.27 -24.42
C ALA A 85 44.22 11.73 -24.85
N PHE A 86 43.26 11.78 -23.91
CA PHE A 86 41.91 12.29 -24.15
C PHE A 86 41.90 13.79 -24.44
N GLU A 87 42.66 14.60 -23.70
CA GLU A 87 42.80 16.05 -23.98
C GLU A 87 43.35 16.31 -25.38
N ASP A 88 44.38 15.55 -25.79
CA ASP A 88 45.05 15.76 -27.07
C ASP A 88 44.18 15.25 -28.23
N ALA A 89 43.48 14.12 -28.05
CA ALA A 89 42.44 13.65 -28.96
C ALA A 89 41.30 14.67 -29.09
N TRP A 90 40.88 15.29 -27.98
CA TRP A 90 39.82 16.30 -27.99
C TRP A 90 40.23 17.54 -28.77
N LYS A 91 41.43 18.09 -28.52
CA LYS A 91 41.95 19.25 -29.25
C LYS A 91 41.98 19.00 -30.75
N GLN A 92 42.39 17.81 -31.17
CA GLN A 92 42.42 17.43 -32.58
C GLN A 92 41.00 17.26 -33.15
N ALA A 93 40.11 16.53 -32.47
CA ALA A 93 38.75 16.29 -32.93
C ALA A 93 37.94 17.60 -33.00
N CYS A 94 37.98 18.41 -31.94
CA CYS A 94 37.24 19.65 -31.83
C CYS A 94 37.68 20.71 -32.85
N SER A 95 38.96 20.74 -33.25
CA SER A 95 39.45 21.64 -34.30
C SER A 95 39.19 21.13 -35.74
N THR A 96 38.80 19.87 -35.90
CA THR A 96 38.65 19.23 -37.21
C THR A 96 37.19 19.16 -37.64
N ARG A 97 36.87 19.63 -38.85
CA ARG A 97 35.52 19.56 -39.42
C ARG A 97 35.11 18.09 -39.68
N ARG A 98 33.85 17.74 -39.39
CA ARG A 98 33.28 16.38 -39.58
C ARG A 98 34.13 15.29 -38.92
N SER A 99 34.59 15.54 -37.69
CA SER A 99 35.42 14.61 -36.94
C SER A 99 34.60 13.64 -36.08
N VAL A 100 35.21 12.51 -35.74
CA VAL A 100 34.71 11.55 -34.76
C VAL A 100 35.76 11.41 -33.67
N PHE A 101 35.45 11.89 -32.46
CA PHE A 101 36.19 11.55 -31.25
C PHE A 101 35.79 10.14 -30.83
N MET A 102 36.72 9.19 -30.85
CA MET A 102 36.43 7.76 -30.73
C MET A 102 37.07 7.16 -29.49
N VAL A 103 36.23 6.60 -28.61
CA VAL A 103 36.61 5.75 -27.47
C VAL A 103 36.24 4.31 -27.83
N PRO A 104 37.20 3.44 -28.20
CA PRO A 104 36.91 2.13 -28.77
C PRO A 104 36.43 1.10 -27.75
N SER A 105 35.66 0.14 -28.23
CA SER A 105 35.10 -0.97 -27.44
C SER A 105 36.16 -1.90 -26.87
N GLY A 106 35.88 -2.51 -25.71
CA GLY A 106 36.72 -3.55 -25.12
C GLY A 106 37.93 -3.03 -24.33
N ARG A 107 37.99 -1.71 -24.09
CA ARG A 107 39.04 -1.05 -23.31
C ARG A 107 38.41 -0.16 -22.23
N THR A 108 39.19 0.10 -21.18
CA THR A 108 38.77 0.91 -20.03
C THR A 108 39.77 2.04 -19.84
N TYR A 109 39.32 3.28 -19.82
CA TYR A 109 40.19 4.46 -19.76
C TYR A 109 40.01 5.18 -18.42
N LEU A 110 41.07 5.23 -17.61
CA LEU A 110 41.05 5.98 -16.36
C LEU A 110 41.29 7.46 -16.66
N ILE A 111 40.27 8.29 -16.40
CA ILE A 111 40.30 9.72 -16.73
C ILE A 111 40.09 10.53 -15.45
N ASN A 112 41.00 11.46 -15.16
CA ASN A 112 40.88 12.45 -14.09
C ASN A 112 39.90 13.56 -14.49
N ALA A 113 39.50 14.40 -13.52
CA ALA A 113 38.60 15.52 -13.78
C ALA A 113 39.11 16.41 -14.93
N THR A 114 38.31 16.54 -15.98
CA THR A 114 38.70 17.13 -17.25
C THR A 114 37.55 17.94 -17.85
N LYS A 115 37.90 19.10 -18.40
CA LYS A 115 36.98 19.98 -19.13
C LYS A 115 37.30 19.98 -20.62
N PHE A 116 36.32 19.57 -21.41
CA PHE A 116 36.32 19.55 -22.87
C PHE A 116 35.58 20.77 -23.40
N ASP A 117 36.33 21.85 -23.62
CA ASP A 117 35.79 23.13 -24.08
C ASP A 117 35.72 23.21 -25.62
N GLY A 118 34.61 23.77 -26.11
CA GLY A 118 34.44 24.28 -27.46
C GLY A 118 34.78 25.79 -27.58
N PRO A 119 34.36 26.45 -28.68
CA PRO A 119 33.54 25.92 -29.76
C PRO A 119 34.32 24.95 -30.66
N CYS A 120 33.65 23.90 -31.14
CA CYS A 120 34.23 22.93 -32.06
C CYS A 120 33.81 23.19 -33.51
N ALA A 121 34.62 22.69 -34.45
CA ALA A 121 34.30 22.68 -35.87
C ALA A 121 33.04 21.85 -36.16
N ASN A 122 32.28 22.27 -37.18
CA ASN A 122 30.99 21.66 -37.49
C ASN A 122 31.08 20.16 -37.79
N GLY A 123 30.13 19.41 -37.23
CA GLY A 123 29.95 17.98 -37.49
C GLY A 123 30.77 17.05 -36.60
N LEU A 124 31.14 17.50 -35.39
CA LEU A 124 31.77 16.66 -34.37
C LEU A 124 30.79 15.58 -33.86
N THR A 125 31.22 14.33 -33.90
CA THR A 125 30.57 13.19 -33.24
C THR A 125 31.49 12.66 -32.14
N ILE A 126 30.94 12.40 -30.96
CA ILE A 126 31.63 11.76 -29.85
C ILE A 126 31.10 10.33 -29.77
N GLN A 127 31.91 9.37 -30.24
CA GLN A 127 31.61 7.95 -30.26
C GLN A 127 32.25 7.29 -29.03
N VAL A 128 31.43 6.80 -28.10
CA VAL A 128 31.89 6.10 -26.90
C VAL A 128 31.38 4.66 -26.92
N ASP A 129 32.26 3.74 -27.26
CA ASP A 129 32.00 2.29 -27.28
C ASP A 129 32.75 1.53 -26.17
N GLY A 130 33.81 2.12 -25.62
CA GLY A 130 34.55 1.61 -24.48
C GLY A 130 34.00 2.08 -23.12
N THR A 131 34.78 1.84 -22.07
CA THR A 131 34.48 2.30 -20.71
C THR A 131 35.38 3.46 -20.35
N ILE A 132 34.81 4.57 -19.88
CA ILE A 132 35.54 5.67 -19.23
C ILE A 132 35.30 5.54 -17.74
N VAL A 133 36.35 5.47 -16.93
CA VAL A 133 36.27 5.24 -15.48
C VAL A 133 36.93 6.37 -14.69
N ALA A 134 36.30 6.78 -13.61
CA ALA A 134 36.81 7.81 -12.70
C ALA A 134 37.78 7.20 -11.68
N PRO A 135 38.68 8.01 -11.09
CA PRO A 135 39.47 7.61 -9.92
C PRO A 135 38.57 7.09 -8.79
N SER A 136 38.91 5.92 -8.24
CA SER A 136 38.08 5.27 -7.23
C SER A 136 38.23 5.89 -5.85
N ASP A 137 39.42 6.41 -5.52
CA ASP A 137 39.74 6.95 -4.20
C ASP A 137 39.44 8.45 -4.13
N PRO A 138 38.67 8.91 -3.13
CA PRO A 138 38.39 10.34 -2.96
C PRO A 138 39.64 11.20 -2.75
N GLU A 139 40.72 10.62 -2.24
CA GLU A 139 42.00 11.31 -2.05
C GLU A 139 42.73 11.58 -3.36
N ASP A 140 42.46 10.79 -4.40
CA ASP A 140 43.03 10.95 -5.74
C ASP A 140 42.26 11.97 -6.59
N TRP A 141 41.16 12.52 -6.07
CA TRP A 141 40.33 13.47 -6.81
C TRP A 141 41.04 14.81 -7.00
N ASP A 142 40.90 15.41 -8.19
CA ASP A 142 41.49 16.71 -8.47
C ASP A 142 40.91 17.81 -7.56
N PRO A 143 41.72 18.43 -6.67
CA PRO A 143 41.24 19.47 -5.78
C PRO A 143 40.85 20.76 -6.51
N LYS A 144 41.25 20.94 -7.78
CA LYS A 144 40.85 22.08 -8.61
C LYS A 144 39.44 21.93 -9.17
N SER A 145 38.94 20.70 -9.28
CA SER A 145 37.64 20.36 -9.85
C SER A 145 36.79 19.54 -8.86
N PRO A 146 36.54 20.07 -7.65
CA PRO A 146 35.96 19.28 -6.55
C PRO A 146 34.50 18.85 -6.77
N LYS A 147 33.82 19.38 -7.80
CA LYS A 147 32.38 19.19 -8.05
C LYS A 147 32.04 18.60 -9.41
N ALA A 148 33.03 18.37 -10.28
CA ALA A 148 32.76 17.92 -11.64
C ALA A 148 33.88 17.03 -12.16
N TRP A 149 33.50 15.97 -12.88
CA TRP A 149 34.42 15.02 -13.49
C TRP A 149 34.62 15.29 -14.98
N LEU A 150 33.66 14.94 -15.83
CA LEU A 150 33.73 15.18 -17.28
C LEU A 150 32.80 16.31 -17.68
N VAL A 151 33.37 17.47 -18.03
CA VAL A 151 32.57 18.65 -18.41
C VAL A 151 32.74 18.93 -19.89
N PHE A 152 31.64 18.86 -20.65
CA PHE A 152 31.58 19.25 -22.05
C PHE A 152 30.88 20.61 -22.16
N SER A 153 31.61 21.63 -22.61
CA SER A 153 31.18 23.02 -22.47
C SER A 153 31.30 23.80 -23.78
N ASN A 154 30.37 24.74 -24.01
CA ASN A 154 30.32 25.59 -25.21
C ASN A 154 30.24 24.79 -26.52
N LEU A 155 29.47 23.70 -26.53
CA LEU A 155 29.26 22.87 -27.71
C LEU A 155 28.05 23.30 -28.50
N THR A 156 28.08 23.10 -29.82
CA THR A 156 26.97 23.41 -30.70
C THR A 156 26.82 22.33 -31.75
N ALA A 157 25.63 21.75 -31.88
CA ALA A 157 25.32 20.71 -32.88
C ALA A 157 26.23 19.46 -32.79
N VAL A 158 26.51 18.99 -31.57
CA VAL A 158 27.35 17.81 -31.29
C VAL A 158 26.48 16.60 -30.96
N THR A 159 26.88 15.42 -31.45
CA THR A 159 26.22 14.14 -31.15
C THR A 159 27.13 13.24 -30.32
N PHE A 160 26.67 12.85 -29.14
CA PHE A 160 27.22 11.78 -28.30
C PHE A 160 26.47 10.49 -28.62
N GLN A 161 27.19 9.43 -28.95
CA GLN A 161 26.58 8.15 -29.32
C GLN A 161 27.49 6.97 -29.00
N GLY A 162 26.89 5.79 -28.95
CA GLY A 162 27.58 4.51 -28.73
C GLY A 162 26.86 3.69 -27.67
N ASN A 163 27.47 2.58 -27.28
CA ASN A 163 26.98 1.70 -26.21
C ASN A 163 27.96 1.61 -25.03
N GLY A 164 28.93 2.53 -24.98
CA GLY A 164 29.95 2.58 -23.95
C GLY A 164 29.43 3.02 -22.58
N ILE A 165 30.31 2.89 -21.60
CA ILE A 165 30.00 3.07 -20.19
C ILE A 165 30.81 4.26 -19.64
N ILE A 166 30.15 5.13 -18.89
CA ILE A 166 30.77 6.18 -18.08
C ILE A 166 30.57 5.76 -16.62
N ASP A 167 31.64 5.29 -15.99
CA ASP A 167 31.65 4.74 -14.64
C ASP A 167 32.30 5.73 -13.66
N GLY A 168 31.50 6.24 -12.71
CA GLY A 168 31.98 7.16 -11.70
C GLY A 168 32.70 6.51 -10.53
N SER A 169 32.84 5.18 -10.44
CA SER A 169 33.58 4.54 -9.32
C SER A 169 33.13 4.98 -7.91
N GLY A 170 31.83 5.25 -7.72
CA GLY A 170 31.29 5.92 -6.52
C GLY A 170 31.30 5.14 -5.21
N SER A 171 31.66 3.86 -5.18
CA SER A 171 31.51 2.99 -4.01
C SER A 171 32.22 3.51 -2.75
N LYS A 172 33.47 3.96 -2.87
CA LYS A 172 34.25 4.54 -1.77
C LYS A 172 33.70 5.89 -1.33
N TRP A 173 33.20 6.68 -2.28
CA TRP A 173 32.55 7.97 -2.01
C TRP A 173 31.28 7.81 -1.17
N TRP A 174 30.45 6.82 -1.51
CA TRP A 174 29.22 6.51 -0.76
C TRP A 174 29.53 6.00 0.64
N ALA A 175 30.54 5.13 0.79
CA ALA A 175 30.98 4.62 2.10
C ALA A 175 31.48 5.74 3.03
N ALA A 176 32.15 6.74 2.46
CA ALA A 176 32.67 7.90 3.18
C ALA A 176 31.67 9.07 3.26
N SER A 177 30.42 8.90 2.83
CA SER A 177 29.41 9.97 2.83
C SER A 177 28.85 10.26 4.22
N CYS A 178 28.64 11.55 4.53
CA CYS A 178 27.94 11.99 5.75
C CYS A 178 26.47 11.56 5.81
N LYS A 179 25.88 11.18 4.67
CA LYS A 179 24.52 10.64 4.58
C LYS A 179 24.40 9.20 5.07
N LYS A 180 25.47 8.39 4.93
CA LYS A 180 25.53 7.04 5.51
C LYS A 180 25.93 7.07 6.98
N ASN A 181 26.90 7.91 7.35
CA ASN A 181 27.30 8.08 8.74
C ASN A 181 27.62 9.54 9.03
N LYS A 182 26.93 10.14 10.01
CA LYS A 182 27.08 11.55 10.39
C LYS A 182 28.49 11.92 10.89
N SER A 183 29.31 10.94 11.30
CA SER A 183 30.73 11.18 11.66
C SER A 183 31.65 11.39 10.46
N ASN A 184 31.17 11.07 9.25
CA ASN A 184 31.95 11.21 8.02
C ASN A 184 32.02 12.66 7.55
N LYS A 185 33.12 13.02 6.87
CA LYS A 185 33.42 14.40 6.46
C LYS A 185 33.00 14.75 5.03
N ILE A 186 32.71 13.77 4.18
CA ILE A 186 32.43 14.02 2.76
C ILE A 186 30.96 14.37 2.57
N ASN A 187 30.71 15.62 2.19
CA ASN A 187 29.47 16.02 1.52
C ASN A 187 29.67 15.85 0.01
N LEU A 188 28.84 15.04 -0.63
CA LEU A 188 28.99 14.72 -2.04
C LEU A 188 28.40 15.87 -2.88
N GLU A 189 29.21 16.44 -3.77
CA GLU A 189 28.79 17.47 -4.75
C GLU A 189 29.32 17.18 -6.16
N LEU A 190 29.70 15.92 -6.45
CA LEU A 190 30.42 15.54 -7.67
C LEU A 190 29.49 15.10 -8.81
N GLN A 191 29.65 15.70 -9.98
CA GLN A 191 28.90 15.37 -11.19
C GLN A 191 29.74 14.52 -12.13
N ALA A 192 29.24 13.35 -12.57
CA ALA A 192 30.01 12.44 -13.42
C ALA A 192 30.18 12.96 -14.85
N LEU A 193 29.08 13.25 -15.56
CA LEU A 193 29.15 13.94 -16.85
C LEU A 193 28.22 15.15 -16.88
N THR A 194 28.76 16.29 -17.29
CA THR A 194 28.02 17.55 -17.40
C THR A 194 28.11 18.09 -18.82
N ILE A 195 26.96 18.32 -19.45
CA ILE A 195 26.83 19.16 -20.64
C ILE A 195 26.47 20.56 -20.16
N ASP A 196 27.35 21.51 -20.41
CA ASP A 196 27.22 22.88 -19.94
C ASP A 196 27.21 23.90 -21.07
N SER A 197 26.41 24.95 -20.94
CA SER A 197 26.46 26.13 -21.84
C SER A 197 26.42 25.75 -23.33
N SER A 198 25.62 24.75 -23.69
CA SER A 198 25.68 24.07 -24.99
C SER A 198 24.33 24.10 -25.71
N SER A 199 24.34 23.99 -27.05
CA SER A 199 23.11 23.99 -27.85
C SER A 199 23.04 22.91 -28.91
N ARG A 200 21.82 22.43 -29.21
CA ARG A 200 21.57 21.39 -30.23
C ARG A 200 22.38 20.11 -29.99
N ILE A 201 22.35 19.63 -28.75
CA ILE A 201 23.10 18.43 -28.36
C ILE A 201 22.22 17.19 -28.49
N ARG A 202 22.79 16.11 -29.00
CA ARG A 202 22.13 14.79 -29.06
C ARG A 202 22.94 13.78 -28.27
N VAL A 203 22.30 12.99 -27.43
CA VAL A 203 22.92 11.90 -26.66
C VAL A 203 22.14 10.62 -26.90
N LYS A 204 22.82 9.55 -27.34
CA LYS A 204 22.17 8.28 -27.68
C LYS A 204 22.90 7.05 -27.12
N GLY A 205 22.18 6.19 -26.43
CA GLY A 205 22.61 4.81 -26.12
C GLY A 205 23.67 4.63 -25.02
N LEU A 206 24.21 5.72 -24.48
CA LEU A 206 25.24 5.66 -23.44
C LEU A 206 24.70 5.13 -22.11
N THR A 207 25.58 4.47 -21.36
CA THR A 207 25.31 4.02 -19.98
C THR A 207 26.13 4.83 -18.99
N PHE A 208 25.47 5.42 -18.00
CA PHE A 208 26.11 6.07 -16.86
C PHE A 208 25.92 5.18 -15.63
N GLN A 209 26.99 4.85 -14.92
CA GLN A 209 26.87 4.00 -13.73
C GLN A 209 27.77 4.46 -12.59
N ASN A 210 27.36 4.09 -11.37
CA ASN A 210 28.11 4.29 -10.14
C ASN A 210 28.67 5.71 -9.98
N SER A 211 27.89 6.75 -10.32
CA SER A 211 28.33 8.13 -10.08
C SER A 211 28.55 8.36 -8.60
N GLN A 212 29.58 9.15 -8.25
CA GLN A 212 29.81 9.60 -6.88
C GLN A 212 28.59 10.32 -6.32
N GLN A 213 27.87 11.06 -7.16
CA GLN A 213 26.59 11.70 -6.89
C GLN A 213 25.77 11.74 -8.20
N MET A 214 25.69 12.88 -8.90
CA MET A 214 24.83 13.01 -10.08
C MET A 214 25.44 12.33 -11.31
N HIS A 215 24.68 11.53 -12.05
CA HIS A 215 25.21 10.78 -13.19
C HIS A 215 25.36 11.66 -14.43
N PHE A 216 24.26 12.29 -14.87
CA PHE A 216 24.24 13.07 -16.09
C PHE A 216 23.55 14.42 -15.88
N VAL A 217 24.31 15.50 -16.07
CA VAL A 217 23.86 16.86 -15.82
C VAL A 217 23.74 17.63 -17.13
N ILE A 218 22.59 18.29 -17.32
CA ILE A 218 22.33 19.24 -18.40
C ILE A 218 22.18 20.61 -17.74
N SER A 219 23.15 21.49 -17.97
CA SER A 219 23.21 22.81 -17.35
C SER A 219 23.32 23.91 -18.40
N ARG A 220 22.61 25.02 -18.21
CA ARG A 220 22.70 26.25 -19.05
C ARG A 220 22.61 25.97 -20.55
N SER A 221 21.81 24.97 -20.94
CA SER A 221 21.82 24.43 -22.29
C SER A 221 20.47 24.57 -22.98
N ASP A 222 20.50 24.56 -24.31
CA ASP A 222 19.32 24.69 -25.17
C ASP A 222 19.23 23.54 -26.18
N SER A 223 18.03 23.05 -26.45
CA SER A 223 17.78 22.07 -27.51
C SER A 223 18.60 20.78 -27.31
N VAL A 224 18.45 20.13 -26.16
CA VAL A 224 19.16 18.88 -25.82
C VAL A 224 18.22 17.68 -25.97
N ARG A 225 18.61 16.69 -26.78
CA ARG A 225 17.84 15.46 -27.01
C ARG A 225 18.61 14.26 -26.47
N VAL A 226 18.00 13.51 -25.56
CA VAL A 226 18.58 12.32 -24.93
C VAL A 226 17.68 11.12 -25.26
N ASN A 227 18.24 10.09 -25.90
CA ASN A 227 17.49 8.91 -26.31
C ASN A 227 18.19 7.61 -25.91
N GLY A 228 17.46 6.68 -25.30
CA GLY A 228 17.96 5.34 -25.02
C GLY A 228 19.10 5.30 -23.99
N VAL A 229 19.23 6.33 -23.14
CA VAL A 229 20.26 6.40 -22.10
C VAL A 229 19.89 5.48 -20.94
N LYS A 230 20.91 4.80 -20.39
CA LYS A 230 20.78 3.98 -19.19
C LYS A 230 21.54 4.61 -18.04
N VAL A 231 20.93 4.65 -16.86
CA VAL A 231 21.58 5.04 -15.62
C VAL A 231 21.41 3.93 -14.59
N SER A 232 22.49 3.53 -13.93
CA SER A 232 22.48 2.42 -12.98
C SER A 232 23.41 2.64 -11.79
N SER A 233 22.83 2.67 -10.59
CA SER A 233 23.54 2.63 -9.31
C SER A 233 22.73 1.85 -8.27
N PRO A 234 23.35 1.35 -7.19
CA PRO A 234 22.61 0.73 -6.08
C PRO A 234 21.54 1.66 -5.49
N GLY A 235 20.40 1.12 -5.09
CA GLY A 235 19.29 1.91 -4.54
C GLY A 235 19.57 2.57 -3.18
N ASP A 236 20.65 2.16 -2.50
CA ASP A 236 21.13 2.74 -1.24
C ASP A 236 22.31 3.71 -1.44
N SER A 237 22.65 4.04 -2.69
CA SER A 237 23.72 4.99 -2.99
C SER A 237 23.23 6.44 -2.76
N PRO A 238 23.86 7.19 -1.83
CA PRO A 238 23.34 8.48 -1.42
C PRO A 238 23.50 9.53 -2.50
N ASN A 239 22.42 10.28 -2.77
CA ASN A 239 22.40 11.44 -3.67
C ASN A 239 22.75 11.15 -5.12
N THR A 240 22.50 9.93 -5.59
CA THR A 240 22.91 9.54 -6.94
C THR A 240 21.92 9.91 -8.03
N ASP A 241 21.53 11.19 -8.17
CA ASP A 241 20.58 11.64 -9.18
C ASP A 241 20.92 11.10 -10.58
N GLY A 242 19.90 10.69 -11.33
CA GLY A 242 20.07 10.12 -12.67
C GLY A 242 20.37 11.20 -13.70
N ILE A 243 19.32 11.84 -14.23
CA ILE A 243 19.44 12.97 -15.14
C ILE A 243 19.01 14.25 -14.42
N HIS A 244 19.96 15.17 -14.24
CA HIS A 244 19.75 16.45 -13.58
C HIS A 244 19.68 17.57 -14.62
N ILE A 245 18.60 18.35 -14.61
CA ILE A 245 18.37 19.46 -15.55
C ILE A 245 18.31 20.77 -14.77
N SER A 246 19.20 21.70 -15.09
CA SER A 246 19.29 23.02 -14.46
C SER A 246 19.50 24.12 -15.50
N GLU A 247 18.84 25.27 -15.34
CA GLU A 247 19.02 26.46 -16.17
C GLU A 247 18.91 26.18 -17.69
N SER A 248 18.10 25.19 -18.09
CA SER A 248 18.11 24.67 -19.46
C SER A 248 16.72 24.72 -20.10
N THR A 249 16.68 24.88 -21.42
CA THR A 249 15.44 24.95 -22.17
C THR A 249 15.41 23.98 -23.36
N ASN A 250 14.22 23.58 -23.78
CA ASN A 250 14.01 22.68 -24.92
C ASN A 250 14.74 21.33 -24.74
N VAL A 251 14.54 20.66 -23.60
CA VAL A 251 15.16 19.36 -23.30
C VAL A 251 14.16 18.24 -23.53
N VAL A 252 14.55 17.21 -24.28
CA VAL A 252 13.74 16.01 -24.50
C VAL A 252 14.49 14.77 -24.04
N LEU A 253 13.86 13.99 -23.16
CA LEU A 253 14.33 12.70 -22.68
C LEU A 253 13.39 11.61 -23.19
N GLN A 254 13.93 10.59 -23.87
CA GLN A 254 13.12 9.55 -24.48
C GLN A 254 13.73 8.16 -24.32
N ASP A 255 12.90 7.16 -24.02
CA ASP A 255 13.31 5.74 -23.92
C ASP A 255 14.45 5.51 -22.90
N CYS A 256 14.48 6.29 -21.82
CA CYS A 256 15.53 6.20 -20.80
C CYS A 256 15.18 5.19 -19.71
N LYS A 257 16.18 4.43 -19.25
CA LYS A 257 16.07 3.50 -18.11
C LYS A 257 16.98 3.94 -16.97
N ILE A 258 16.40 4.32 -15.84
CA ILE A 258 17.12 4.96 -14.75
C ILE A 258 16.87 4.19 -13.45
N GLY A 259 17.95 3.77 -12.79
CA GLY A 259 17.93 3.18 -11.45
C GLY A 259 19.05 3.77 -10.61
N THR A 260 18.70 4.38 -9.47
CA THR A 260 19.60 5.15 -8.62
C THR A 260 19.19 5.07 -7.15
N GLY A 261 19.92 5.73 -6.25
CA GLY A 261 19.54 5.90 -4.85
C GLY A 261 18.96 7.28 -4.51
N ASP A 262 18.75 8.15 -5.51
CA ASP A 262 18.06 9.45 -5.37
C ASP A 262 17.15 9.70 -6.59
N ASP A 263 16.88 10.95 -6.97
CA ASP A 263 15.96 11.30 -8.06
C ASP A 263 16.36 10.63 -9.38
N CYS A 264 15.42 9.99 -10.09
CA CYS A 264 15.70 9.45 -11.43
C CYS A 264 15.92 10.61 -12.41
N ILE A 265 15.02 11.59 -12.35
CA ILE A 265 15.12 12.85 -13.10
C ILE A 265 14.82 13.98 -12.12
N SER A 266 15.75 14.92 -12.00
CA SER A 266 15.58 16.13 -11.20
C SER A 266 15.59 17.37 -12.10
N ILE A 267 14.54 18.20 -11.99
CA ILE A 267 14.37 19.44 -12.78
C ILE A 267 14.42 20.61 -11.80
N VAL A 268 15.44 21.45 -11.90
CA VAL A 268 15.66 22.56 -10.97
C VAL A 268 15.57 23.92 -11.67
N ASN A 269 15.96 24.96 -10.95
CA ASN A 269 15.70 26.35 -11.28
C ASN A 269 16.05 26.75 -12.72
N ALA A 270 15.31 27.72 -13.24
CA ALA A 270 15.43 28.31 -14.57
C ALA A 270 15.35 27.28 -15.71
N SER A 271 14.60 26.19 -15.51
CA SER A 271 14.37 25.17 -16.53
C SER A 271 12.99 25.30 -17.18
N SER A 272 12.90 25.15 -18.49
CA SER A 272 11.66 25.33 -19.25
C SER A 272 11.55 24.42 -20.46
N ASN A 273 10.33 24.10 -20.91
CA ASN A 273 10.08 23.26 -22.08
C ASN A 273 10.84 21.92 -21.99
N ILE A 274 10.49 21.14 -20.97
CA ILE A 274 11.08 19.83 -20.69
C ILE A 274 10.06 18.76 -21.05
N LYS A 275 10.47 17.84 -21.92
CA LYS A 275 9.64 16.76 -22.46
C LYS A 275 10.26 15.42 -22.09
N MET A 276 9.49 14.53 -21.50
CA MET A 276 9.92 13.21 -21.10
C MET A 276 8.95 12.17 -21.66
N LYS A 277 9.44 11.17 -22.39
CA LYS A 277 8.60 10.12 -22.98
C LYS A 277 9.19 8.73 -22.80
N SER A 278 8.36 7.75 -22.45
CA SER A 278 8.77 6.35 -22.27
C SER A 278 9.92 6.21 -21.25
N ILE A 279 9.69 6.66 -20.01
CA ILE A 279 10.69 6.64 -18.94
C ILE A 279 10.48 5.42 -18.03
N TYR A 280 11.52 4.63 -17.81
CA TYR A 280 11.58 3.67 -16.71
C TYR A 280 12.40 4.25 -15.55
N CYS A 281 11.84 4.29 -14.36
CA CYS A 281 12.50 4.78 -13.15
C CYS A 281 12.34 3.77 -12.01
N GLY A 282 13.43 3.23 -11.47
CA GLY A 282 13.36 2.30 -10.35
C GLY A 282 14.56 1.38 -10.19
N PRO A 283 15.16 1.27 -8.98
CA PRO A 283 14.86 2.04 -7.76
C PRO A 283 15.26 3.53 -7.87
N GLY A 284 14.84 4.36 -6.90
CA GLY A 284 15.17 5.80 -6.85
C GLY A 284 14.11 6.64 -6.12
N HIS A 285 14.20 7.98 -6.20
CA HIS A 285 13.27 8.94 -5.58
C HIS A 285 12.20 9.47 -6.55
N GLY A 286 12.09 8.90 -7.75
CA GLY A 286 11.05 9.24 -8.73
C GLY A 286 11.46 10.38 -9.66
N ILE A 287 10.45 11.05 -10.22
CA ILE A 287 10.59 12.24 -11.07
C ILE A 287 10.30 13.45 -10.21
N SER A 288 11.30 14.32 -10.02
CA SER A 288 11.21 15.42 -9.06
C SER A 288 11.46 16.78 -9.72
N ILE A 289 10.53 17.72 -9.50
CA ILE A 289 10.75 19.14 -9.73
C ILE A 289 11.23 19.76 -8.41
N GLY A 290 12.39 20.41 -8.44
CA GLY A 290 13.03 21.06 -7.31
C GLY A 290 14.19 20.27 -6.67
N SER A 291 14.69 20.69 -5.51
CA SER A 291 14.08 21.69 -4.63
C SER A 291 14.27 23.11 -5.14
N LEU A 292 13.21 23.93 -5.10
CA LEU A 292 13.23 25.32 -5.58
C LEU A 292 13.08 26.32 -4.43
N GLY A 293 13.69 27.49 -4.57
CA GLY A 293 13.50 28.61 -3.63
C GLY A 293 14.31 28.52 -2.34
N LYS A 294 15.35 27.69 -2.31
CA LYS A 294 16.28 27.60 -1.16
C LYS A 294 16.92 28.96 -0.88
N ASP A 295 17.14 29.29 0.38
CA ASP A 295 17.74 30.57 0.81
C ASP A 295 17.03 31.80 0.22
N ASP A 296 15.69 31.79 0.27
CA ASP A 296 14.80 32.85 -0.23
C ASP A 296 14.99 33.19 -1.72
N SER A 297 15.55 32.26 -2.50
CA SER A 297 15.81 32.46 -3.92
C SER A 297 14.55 32.37 -4.80
N ILE A 298 14.69 32.87 -6.03
CA ILE A 298 13.67 32.72 -7.08
C ILE A 298 13.81 31.32 -7.69
N GLY A 299 12.74 30.53 -7.66
CA GLY A 299 12.58 29.25 -8.31
C GLY A 299 11.61 29.35 -9.49
N ILE A 300 12.07 29.11 -10.71
CA ILE A 300 11.24 29.11 -11.92
C ILE A 300 11.40 27.79 -12.66
N VAL A 301 10.29 27.05 -12.81
CA VAL A 301 10.18 25.91 -13.70
C VAL A 301 8.87 26.02 -14.47
N ASN A 302 8.89 25.80 -15.79
CA ASN A 302 7.66 25.84 -16.57
C ASN A 302 7.64 24.84 -17.73
N ARG A 303 6.43 24.49 -18.20
CA ARG A 303 6.21 23.65 -19.38
C ARG A 303 6.97 22.32 -19.26
N VAL A 304 6.60 21.52 -18.26
CA VAL A 304 7.16 20.18 -18.04
C VAL A 304 6.11 19.14 -18.39
N VAL A 305 6.43 18.25 -19.32
CA VAL A 305 5.54 17.16 -19.71
C VAL A 305 6.25 15.82 -19.58
N LEU A 306 5.63 14.91 -18.85
CA LEU A 306 5.96 13.49 -18.81
C LEU A 306 4.80 12.72 -19.43
N ASP A 307 5.07 12.00 -20.51
CA ASP A 307 4.11 11.13 -21.18
C ASP A 307 4.65 9.70 -21.22
N THR A 308 3.93 8.74 -20.64
CA THR A 308 4.35 7.33 -20.57
C THR A 308 5.56 7.12 -19.67
N ALA A 309 5.32 6.64 -18.45
CA ALA A 309 6.38 6.25 -17.54
C ALA A 309 6.00 5.04 -16.68
N LEU A 310 7.00 4.21 -16.33
CA LEU A 310 6.88 3.15 -15.34
C LEU A 310 7.82 3.45 -14.17
N LEU A 311 7.23 3.70 -12.99
CA LEU A 311 7.96 3.94 -11.75
C LEU A 311 7.83 2.70 -10.87
N LYS A 312 8.95 2.04 -10.56
CA LYS A 312 8.94 0.76 -9.84
C LYS A 312 9.86 0.77 -8.63
N GLY A 313 9.33 0.46 -7.45
CA GLY A 313 10.10 0.35 -6.21
C GLY A 313 10.79 1.65 -5.79
N THR A 314 10.27 2.81 -6.21
CA THR A 314 10.81 4.13 -5.88
C THR A 314 10.23 4.65 -4.56
N SER A 315 10.96 5.53 -3.87
CA SER A 315 10.47 6.17 -2.64
C SER A 315 9.41 7.24 -2.92
N ASN A 316 9.46 7.91 -4.07
CA ASN A 316 8.40 8.80 -4.53
C ASN A 316 8.09 8.52 -6.01
N GLY A 317 6.90 8.92 -6.45
CA GLY A 317 6.51 8.87 -7.85
C GLY A 317 6.79 10.20 -8.55
N LEU A 318 5.78 11.06 -8.57
CA LEU A 318 5.78 12.38 -9.19
C LEU A 318 5.81 13.44 -8.08
N ARG A 319 6.90 14.18 -7.98
CA ARG A 319 7.17 15.06 -6.84
C ARG A 319 7.47 16.49 -7.26
N ILE A 320 6.89 17.46 -6.56
CA ILE A 320 7.28 18.88 -6.60
C ILE A 320 7.68 19.31 -5.19
N LYS A 321 8.91 19.79 -5.02
CA LYS A 321 9.49 20.21 -3.73
C LYS A 321 9.96 21.67 -3.78
N THR A 322 9.45 22.52 -2.90
CA THR A 322 9.88 23.92 -2.78
C THR A 322 10.12 24.30 -1.33
N TRP A 323 11.04 25.24 -1.11
CA TRP A 323 11.37 25.78 0.19
C TRP A 323 10.44 26.95 0.55
N GLN A 324 10.07 27.05 1.83
CA GLN A 324 9.47 28.27 2.37
C GLN A 324 10.49 29.42 2.36
N GLY A 325 10.02 30.63 2.10
CA GLY A 325 10.86 31.81 1.91
C GLY A 325 11.07 32.16 0.43
N GLY A 326 11.12 31.13 -0.42
CA GLY A 326 11.33 31.27 -1.85
C GLY A 326 10.24 32.04 -2.58
N SER A 327 10.53 32.41 -3.83
CA SER A 327 9.62 33.12 -4.73
C SER A 327 9.71 32.58 -6.16
N GLY A 328 8.86 33.03 -7.08
CA GLY A 328 8.80 32.51 -8.45
C GLY A 328 7.63 31.54 -8.64
N TYR A 329 7.74 30.61 -9.59
CA TYR A 329 6.64 29.71 -9.93
C TYR A 329 7.08 28.35 -10.51
N VAL A 330 6.26 27.34 -10.28
CA VAL A 330 6.16 26.09 -11.04
C VAL A 330 4.80 26.08 -11.71
N ARG A 331 4.76 26.11 -13.05
CA ARG A 331 3.49 26.11 -13.78
C ARG A 331 3.51 25.35 -15.10
N THR A 332 2.33 24.98 -15.58
CA THR A 332 2.15 24.25 -16.84
C THR A 332 2.90 22.91 -16.79
N VAL A 333 2.54 22.06 -15.83
CA VAL A 333 3.15 20.74 -15.62
C VAL A 333 2.10 19.68 -15.93
N ARG A 334 2.43 18.72 -16.81
CA ARG A 334 1.56 17.60 -17.16
C ARG A 334 2.30 16.28 -16.93
N PHE A 335 1.81 15.48 -16.00
CA PHE A 335 2.23 14.10 -15.83
C PHE A 335 1.11 13.19 -16.35
N GLN A 336 1.36 12.45 -17.43
CA GLN A 336 0.36 11.61 -18.06
C GLN A 336 0.83 10.20 -18.39
N ASN A 337 -0.10 9.25 -18.37
CA ASN A 337 0.13 7.84 -18.71
C ASN A 337 1.24 7.23 -17.83
N VAL A 338 1.10 7.35 -16.51
CA VAL A 338 2.12 6.91 -15.55
C VAL A 338 1.65 5.67 -14.82
N GLN A 339 2.40 4.58 -14.94
CA GLN A 339 2.19 3.36 -14.17
C GLN A 339 3.14 3.33 -12.96
N MET A 340 2.60 3.01 -11.79
CA MET A 340 3.35 2.88 -10.55
C MET A 340 3.28 1.45 -10.00
N ASP A 341 4.42 0.91 -9.60
CA ASP A 341 4.52 -0.42 -9.00
C ASP A 341 5.34 -0.31 -7.72
N ASP A 342 4.69 -0.50 -6.57
CA ASP A 342 5.37 -0.58 -5.28
C ASP A 342 6.11 0.74 -4.92
N VAL A 343 5.47 1.88 -5.22
CA VAL A 343 6.02 3.23 -4.99
C VAL A 343 5.61 3.73 -3.60
N SER A 344 6.55 4.23 -2.78
CA SER A 344 6.20 4.62 -1.40
C SER A 344 5.31 5.85 -1.32
N ASN A 345 5.62 6.91 -2.05
CA ASN A 345 4.82 8.15 -2.08
C ASN A 345 4.53 8.55 -3.54
N PRO A 346 3.48 7.98 -4.15
CA PRO A 346 3.13 8.18 -5.56
C PRO A 346 3.09 9.63 -6.03
N ILE A 347 2.33 10.52 -5.38
CA ILE A 347 2.19 11.92 -5.82
C ILE A 347 2.43 12.85 -4.64
N ILE A 348 3.40 13.77 -4.77
CA ILE A 348 3.73 14.73 -3.72
C ILE A 348 3.85 16.14 -4.30
N ILE A 349 3.20 17.10 -3.64
CA ILE A 349 3.57 18.51 -3.68
C ILE A 349 3.92 18.92 -2.25
N ASP A 350 5.13 19.42 -2.03
CA ASP A 350 5.61 19.84 -0.72
C ASP A 350 6.25 21.22 -0.81
N GLN A 351 5.49 22.27 -0.46
CA GLN A 351 5.97 23.64 -0.36
C GLN A 351 6.72 23.93 0.95
N PHE A 352 6.83 22.94 1.85
CA PHE A 352 7.49 23.02 3.15
C PHE A 352 8.77 22.18 3.20
N TYR A 353 9.38 21.92 2.03
CA TYR A 353 10.57 21.09 1.94
C TYR A 353 11.71 21.69 2.76
N CYS A 354 12.35 20.85 3.57
CA CYS A 354 13.44 21.24 4.46
C CYS A 354 14.44 20.09 4.59
N ASP A 355 15.68 20.30 4.14
CA ASP A 355 16.77 19.30 4.23
C ASP A 355 17.67 19.46 5.47
N SER A 356 17.29 20.33 6.41
CA SER A 356 18.04 20.69 7.61
C SER A 356 17.70 19.82 8.83
N GLN A 357 18.68 19.58 9.71
CA GLN A 357 18.46 18.91 11.00
C GLN A 357 17.59 19.72 11.97
N LYS A 358 17.58 21.05 11.81
CA LYS A 358 16.67 21.92 12.55
C LYS A 358 15.47 22.19 11.65
N PRO A 359 14.23 22.09 12.18
CA PRO A 359 13.04 22.48 11.44
C PRO A 359 13.23 23.87 10.84
N CYS A 360 13.00 23.99 9.54
CA CYS A 360 12.99 25.28 8.88
C CYS A 360 11.90 26.14 9.51
N GLN A 361 12.17 27.44 9.68
CA GLN A 361 11.16 28.34 10.21
C GLN A 361 10.06 28.54 9.17
N ASN A 362 8.82 28.57 9.64
CA ASN A 362 7.70 28.89 8.76
C ASN A 362 7.86 30.32 8.24
N GLN A 363 7.79 30.47 6.91
CA GLN A 363 7.82 31.76 6.25
C GLN A 363 6.53 31.97 5.45
N THR A 364 6.22 33.23 5.14
CA THR A 364 4.99 33.62 4.44
C THR A 364 5.15 33.67 2.91
N SER A 365 6.38 33.66 2.40
CA SER A 365 6.65 33.50 0.96
C SER A 365 6.86 32.02 0.61
N ALA A 366 6.45 31.64 -0.60
CA ALA A 366 6.74 30.35 -1.19
C ALA A 366 6.73 30.49 -2.72
N VAL A 367 7.36 29.53 -3.41
CA VAL A 367 7.27 29.40 -4.87
C VAL A 367 5.83 29.04 -5.24
N GLU A 368 5.20 29.82 -6.13
CA GLU A 368 3.82 29.55 -6.56
C GLU A 368 3.76 28.23 -7.34
N ILE A 369 2.74 27.41 -7.09
CA ILE A 369 2.51 26.17 -7.86
C ILE A 369 1.13 26.27 -8.47
N SER A 370 1.06 26.26 -9.80
CA SER A 370 -0.22 26.35 -10.53
C SER A 370 -0.24 25.49 -11.79
N GLN A 371 -1.42 25.19 -12.32
CA GLN A 371 -1.60 24.50 -13.61
C GLN A 371 -0.83 23.16 -13.67
N VAL A 372 -1.10 22.27 -12.71
CA VAL A 372 -0.49 20.93 -12.65
C VAL A 372 -1.56 19.90 -12.95
N LEU A 373 -1.38 19.16 -14.05
CA LEU A 373 -2.27 18.08 -14.47
C LEU A 373 -1.61 16.72 -14.21
N TYR A 374 -2.32 15.85 -13.50
CA TYR A 374 -2.04 14.43 -13.40
C TYR A 374 -3.13 13.68 -14.17
N ARG A 375 -2.76 12.97 -15.25
CA ARG A 375 -3.71 12.26 -16.12
C ARG A 375 -3.34 10.79 -16.29
N ASN A 376 -4.29 9.86 -16.18
CA ASN A 376 -4.04 8.42 -16.39
C ASN A 376 -2.86 7.91 -15.54
N VAL A 377 -2.90 8.17 -14.23
CA VAL A 377 -1.88 7.69 -13.28
C VAL A 377 -2.43 6.48 -12.55
N THR A 378 -1.88 5.29 -12.77
CA THR A 378 -2.41 4.04 -12.22
C THR A 378 -1.34 3.23 -11.49
N GLY A 379 -1.69 2.44 -10.47
CA GLY A 379 -0.70 1.57 -9.84
C GLY A 379 -0.86 1.30 -8.35
N THR A 380 0.22 0.84 -7.72
CA THR A 380 0.25 0.49 -6.29
C THR A 380 1.16 1.40 -5.45
N SER A 381 0.69 1.75 -4.24
CA SER A 381 1.41 2.52 -3.23
C SER A 381 1.86 1.64 -2.07
N LYS A 382 3.08 1.83 -1.55
CA LYS A 382 3.49 1.21 -0.25
C LYS A 382 2.94 1.93 0.95
N SER A 383 2.78 3.26 0.86
CA SER A 383 2.18 4.03 1.96
C SER A 383 0.67 4.12 1.80
N GLN A 384 -0.02 4.26 2.92
CA GLN A 384 -1.47 4.51 2.95
C GLN A 384 -1.84 5.85 2.30
N LYS A 385 -0.98 6.87 2.44
CA LYS A 385 -1.18 8.19 1.82
C LYS A 385 -0.50 8.22 0.45
N ALA A 386 -1.20 7.72 -0.56
CA ALA A 386 -0.71 7.70 -1.93
C ALA A 386 -0.41 9.12 -2.48
N MET A 387 -1.19 10.12 -2.04
CA MET A 387 -1.05 11.51 -2.46
C MET A 387 -0.88 12.43 -1.25
N LYS A 388 0.03 13.40 -1.36
CA LYS A 388 0.25 14.44 -0.34
C LYS A 388 0.44 15.80 -1.02
N PHE A 389 -0.49 16.73 -0.75
CA PHE A 389 -0.37 18.13 -1.15
C PHE A 389 -0.22 19.00 0.09
N ALA A 390 1.01 19.38 0.40
CA ALA A 390 1.34 20.32 1.47
C ALA A 390 1.61 21.68 0.81
N CYS A 391 0.56 22.48 0.67
CA CYS A 391 0.61 23.81 0.09
C CYS A 391 0.55 24.91 1.16
N SER A 392 1.18 26.04 0.89
CA SER A 392 1.21 27.21 1.77
C SER A 392 -0.14 27.91 1.81
N ASP A 393 -0.59 28.32 3.00
CA ASP A 393 -1.83 29.10 3.15
C ASP A 393 -1.71 30.50 2.51
N THR A 394 -0.51 31.07 2.45
CA THR A 394 -0.25 32.40 1.90
C THR A 394 -0.06 32.39 0.39
N VAL A 395 0.46 31.28 -0.15
CA VAL A 395 0.69 31.05 -1.59
C VAL A 395 0.17 29.66 -1.94
N PRO A 396 -1.16 29.46 -1.94
CA PRO A 396 -1.76 28.14 -2.12
C PRO A 396 -1.50 27.62 -3.53
N CYS A 397 -1.41 26.29 -3.65
CA CYS A 397 -1.40 25.65 -4.97
C CYS A 397 -2.74 25.91 -5.68
N ARG A 398 -2.69 26.23 -6.97
CA ARG A 398 -3.89 26.53 -7.78
C ARG A 398 -3.97 25.60 -8.98
N ASP A 399 -5.17 25.38 -9.50
CA ASP A 399 -5.38 24.65 -10.77
C ASP A 399 -4.64 23.30 -10.83
N ILE A 400 -4.72 22.53 -9.74
CA ILE A 400 -4.21 21.16 -9.66
C ILE A 400 -5.34 20.23 -10.09
N THR A 401 -5.17 19.55 -11.21
CA THR A 401 -6.17 18.68 -11.81
C THR A 401 -5.73 17.22 -11.71
N LEU A 402 -6.62 16.38 -11.19
CA LEU A 402 -6.46 14.93 -11.16
C LEU A 402 -7.50 14.33 -12.11
N ASP A 403 -7.05 13.66 -13.16
CA ASP A 403 -7.89 13.07 -14.20
C ASP A 403 -7.51 11.60 -14.37
N ASN A 404 -8.42 10.68 -14.07
CA ASN A 404 -8.16 9.24 -14.11
C ASN A 404 -6.90 8.81 -13.31
N VAL A 405 -6.87 9.13 -12.01
CA VAL A 405 -5.80 8.76 -11.09
C VAL A 405 -6.27 7.61 -10.20
N ASN A 406 -5.77 6.40 -10.43
CA ASN A 406 -6.14 5.18 -9.71
C ASN A 406 -4.93 4.54 -9.02
N LEU A 407 -4.69 4.91 -7.76
CA LEU A 407 -3.58 4.41 -6.95
C LEU A 407 -4.13 3.62 -5.76
N VAL A 408 -3.82 2.33 -5.70
CA VAL A 408 -4.26 1.44 -4.61
C VAL A 408 -3.11 1.19 -3.64
N ALA A 409 -3.34 1.33 -2.33
CA ALA A 409 -2.36 0.88 -1.35
C ALA A 409 -2.24 -0.65 -1.43
N ARG A 410 -1.01 -1.18 -1.37
CA ARG A 410 -0.77 -2.63 -1.34
C ARG A 410 -1.44 -3.28 -0.12
N ASP A 411 -1.61 -2.49 0.95
CA ASP A 411 -2.33 -2.83 2.17
C ASP A 411 -3.67 -2.10 2.25
N GLY A 412 -4.44 -2.16 1.15
CA GLY A 412 -5.70 -1.45 0.95
C GLY A 412 -6.51 -1.24 2.23
N THR A 413 -6.97 -0.01 2.42
CA THR A 413 -8.05 0.39 3.34
C THR A 413 -9.32 -0.38 2.99
N ALA A 414 -9.28 -1.65 3.34
CA ALA A 414 -10.39 -2.56 3.39
C ALA A 414 -10.99 -2.40 4.78
N GLU A 415 -12.21 -1.89 4.84
CA GLU A 415 -13.02 -1.83 6.06
C GLU A 415 -13.02 -3.21 6.76
N VAL A 416 -13.13 -3.22 8.08
CA VAL A 416 -12.97 -4.40 8.97
C VAL A 416 -13.50 -5.71 8.36
N ILE A 417 -14.70 -5.67 7.78
CA ILE A 417 -15.34 -6.82 7.13
C ILE A 417 -14.52 -7.35 5.95
N LEU A 418 -14.04 -6.50 5.06
CA LEU A 418 -13.21 -6.89 3.91
C LEU A 418 -11.88 -7.51 4.34
N LYS A 419 -11.25 -6.99 5.40
CA LYS A 419 -10.03 -7.59 5.98
C LYS A 419 -10.29 -8.98 6.55
N ILE A 420 -11.40 -9.16 7.26
CA ILE A 420 -11.83 -10.45 7.79
C ILE A 420 -12.08 -11.42 6.63
N ILE A 421 -12.85 -11.01 5.61
CA ILE A 421 -13.15 -11.83 4.43
C ILE A 421 -11.86 -12.25 3.74
N LYS A 422 -10.96 -11.31 3.46
CA LYS A 422 -9.67 -11.57 2.80
C LYS A 422 -8.85 -12.61 3.58
N HIS A 423 -8.66 -12.37 4.89
CA HIS A 423 -7.90 -13.29 5.74
C HIS A 423 -8.55 -14.69 5.78
N CYS A 424 -9.87 -14.77 5.94
CA CYS A 424 -10.56 -16.05 6.00
C CYS A 424 -10.57 -16.81 4.67
N GLN A 425 -10.54 -16.10 3.54
CA GLN A 425 -10.48 -16.72 2.20
C GLN A 425 -9.07 -17.23 1.88
N GLU A 426 -8.02 -16.46 2.19
CA GLU A 426 -6.63 -16.82 1.89
C GLU A 426 -6.17 -18.09 2.63
N PHE A 427 -6.67 -18.31 3.84
CA PHE A 427 -6.26 -19.44 4.69
C PHE A 427 -7.31 -20.54 4.78
N SER A 428 -8.41 -20.46 4.01
CA SER A 428 -9.43 -21.52 3.97
C SER A 428 -8.81 -22.84 3.48
N PRO A 429 -9.06 -24.01 4.12
CA PRO A 429 -10.07 -24.28 5.16
C PRO A 429 -9.56 -24.17 6.62
N ALA A 430 -8.35 -23.68 6.87
CA ALA A 430 -7.84 -23.55 8.22
C ALA A 430 -8.62 -22.51 9.03
N LEU A 431 -8.75 -22.75 10.34
CA LEU A 431 -9.38 -21.80 11.24
C LEU A 431 -8.40 -20.67 11.55
N VAL A 432 -8.80 -19.45 11.24
CA VAL A 432 -8.02 -18.24 11.50
C VAL A 432 -8.74 -17.34 12.49
N THR A 433 -7.94 -16.59 13.24
CA THR A 433 -8.41 -15.60 14.22
C THR A 433 -7.64 -14.30 14.07
N GLY A 434 -8.19 -13.22 14.60
CA GLY A 434 -7.50 -11.93 14.64
C GLY A 434 -8.15 -10.94 15.60
N GLN A 435 -7.44 -9.86 15.89
CA GLN A 435 -7.88 -8.85 16.86
C GLN A 435 -8.83 -7.84 16.23
N LEU A 436 -9.88 -7.46 16.98
CA LEU A 436 -10.75 -6.33 16.69
C LEU A 436 -10.38 -5.11 17.55
N LEU A 437 -10.37 -3.95 16.89
CA LEU A 437 -10.05 -2.66 17.47
C LEU A 437 -11.20 -1.68 17.26
N GLY A 438 -11.47 -0.84 18.25
CA GLY A 438 -12.60 0.05 18.19
C GLY A 438 -12.79 0.91 19.44
N LEU A 439 -13.89 1.66 19.45
CA LEU A 439 -14.25 2.58 20.54
C LEU A 439 -15.65 2.26 21.06
N ASP A 440 -15.82 2.37 22.39
CA ASP A 440 -17.12 2.24 23.03
C ASP A 440 -17.80 3.61 23.11
N VAL A 441 -18.82 3.83 22.27
CA VAL A 441 -19.58 5.08 22.19
C VAL A 441 -20.96 4.88 22.81
N GLY A 442 -20.97 4.77 24.14
CA GLY A 442 -22.18 4.77 24.97
C GLY A 442 -23.04 3.52 24.83
N SER A 443 -23.89 3.46 23.79
CA SER A 443 -24.76 2.31 23.50
C SER A 443 -24.33 1.49 22.28
N VAL A 444 -23.34 1.99 21.53
CA VAL A 444 -22.83 1.38 20.31
C VAL A 444 -21.34 1.12 20.47
N LEU A 445 -20.92 -0.10 20.13
CA LEU A 445 -19.51 -0.46 20.03
C LEU A 445 -19.08 -0.28 18.57
N GLU A 446 -18.24 0.72 18.31
CA GLU A 446 -17.76 1.04 16.98
C GLU A 446 -16.46 0.29 16.72
N VAL A 447 -16.49 -0.72 15.84
CA VAL A 447 -15.30 -1.46 15.43
C VAL A 447 -14.69 -0.76 14.22
N THR A 448 -13.55 -0.11 14.40
CA THR A 448 -12.92 0.74 13.39
C THR A 448 -11.82 0.02 12.61
N ASN A 449 -11.16 -0.98 13.21
CA ASN A 449 -10.09 -1.72 12.54
C ASN A 449 -9.92 -3.15 13.06
N CYS A 450 -9.16 -3.97 12.34
CA CYS A 450 -8.76 -5.31 12.76
C CYS A 450 -7.42 -5.71 12.15
N PHE A 451 -6.71 -6.65 12.79
CA PHE A 451 -5.52 -7.28 12.24
C PHE A 451 -5.51 -8.79 12.49
N PRO A 452 -4.98 -9.60 11.55
CA PRO A 452 -4.92 -11.05 11.70
C PRO A 452 -3.88 -11.48 12.72
N PHE A 453 -4.12 -12.60 13.40
CA PHE A 453 -3.03 -13.32 14.05
C PHE A 453 -2.34 -14.22 13.02
N PRO A 454 -0.99 -14.33 13.05
CA PRO A 454 -0.27 -15.25 12.19
C PRO A 454 -0.74 -16.69 12.44
N ALA A 455 -0.76 -17.49 11.37
CA ALA A 455 -1.12 -18.90 11.46
C ALA A 455 -0.15 -19.63 12.40
N ARG A 456 -0.71 -20.39 13.36
CA ARG A 456 0.07 -21.21 14.29
C ARG A 456 0.59 -22.44 13.53
N GLU A 457 1.89 -22.53 13.29
CA GLU A 457 2.52 -23.82 12.99
C GLU A 457 2.57 -24.65 14.29
N GLU A 458 2.36 -25.96 14.20
CA GLU A 458 2.02 -26.88 15.31
C GLU A 458 3.10 -27.06 16.41
N ASP A 459 4.13 -26.21 16.49
CA ASP A 459 5.20 -26.34 17.48
C ASP A 459 4.92 -25.52 18.76
N GLU A 460 4.94 -26.21 19.90
CA GLU A 460 4.43 -25.83 21.23
C GLU A 460 5.18 -24.69 21.98
N GLU A 461 6.02 -23.86 21.34
CA GLU A 461 6.87 -22.85 22.03
C GLU A 461 6.43 -21.37 21.89
N ILE A 462 5.22 -21.06 21.43
CA ILE A 462 4.90 -19.72 20.84
C ILE A 462 3.83 -18.90 21.61
N GLU A 463 3.49 -19.20 22.88
CA GLU A 463 2.56 -18.31 23.62
C GLU A 463 3.15 -16.92 23.91
N ALA A 464 4.47 -16.83 24.11
CA ALA A 464 5.15 -15.55 24.37
C ALA A 464 5.31 -14.66 23.12
N GLU A 465 5.43 -15.27 21.93
CA GLU A 465 5.57 -14.53 20.67
C GLU A 465 4.24 -13.90 20.20
N GLY A 466 3.10 -14.55 20.44
CA GLY A 466 1.79 -14.01 20.08
C GLY A 466 1.45 -12.71 20.81
N ALA A 467 1.74 -12.62 22.12
CA ALA A 467 1.54 -11.41 22.90
C ALA A 467 2.47 -10.26 22.47
N ASN A 468 3.72 -10.58 22.13
CA ASN A 468 4.67 -9.61 21.61
C ASN A 468 4.24 -9.08 20.23
N TYR A 469 3.78 -9.96 19.34
CA TYR A 469 3.24 -9.58 18.04
C TYR A 469 2.05 -8.62 18.17
N GLN A 470 1.13 -8.94 19.09
CA GLN A 470 -0.02 -8.09 19.38
C GLN A 470 0.43 -6.70 19.88
N LEU A 471 1.38 -6.63 20.82
CA LEU A 471 1.90 -5.36 21.35
C LEU A 471 2.62 -4.52 20.28
N GLU A 472 3.42 -5.17 19.43
CA GLU A 472 4.14 -4.50 18.34
C GLU A 472 3.17 -3.95 17.30
N MET A 473 2.19 -4.74 16.88
CA MET A 473 1.15 -4.30 15.95
C MET A 473 0.35 -3.13 16.52
N MET A 474 0.02 -3.17 17.82
CA MET A 474 -0.67 -2.08 18.51
C MET A 474 0.17 -0.80 18.60
N ARG A 475 1.50 -0.92 18.63
CA ARG A 475 2.42 0.20 18.54
C ARG A 475 2.45 0.79 17.13
N CYS A 476 2.56 -0.05 16.10
CA CYS A 476 2.51 0.39 14.69
C CYS A 476 1.19 1.13 14.39
N LEU A 477 0.06 0.62 14.87
CA LEU A 477 -1.25 1.24 14.69
C LEU A 477 -1.38 2.58 15.43
N ARG A 478 -0.76 2.71 16.62
CA ARG A 478 -0.68 3.98 17.34
C ARG A 478 0.16 5.02 16.58
N GLU A 479 1.26 4.62 15.96
CA GLU A 479 2.13 5.53 15.18
C GLU A 479 1.42 6.12 13.96
N VAL A 480 0.42 5.42 13.41
CA VAL A 480 -0.40 5.89 12.29
C VAL A 480 -1.72 6.56 12.70
N ASN A 481 -1.89 6.90 13.99
CA ASN A 481 -3.10 7.52 14.56
C ASN A 481 -4.39 6.71 14.33
N VAL A 482 -4.31 5.38 14.40
CA VAL A 482 -5.48 4.49 14.38
C VAL A 482 -5.83 4.08 15.80
N ASP A 483 -7.13 3.89 16.07
CA ASP A 483 -7.61 3.37 17.35
C ASP A 483 -6.94 2.05 17.68
N ASN A 484 -6.33 1.97 18.86
CA ASN A 484 -5.64 0.78 19.34
C ASN A 484 -6.29 0.24 20.63
N ASN A 485 -7.59 0.48 20.79
CA ASN A 485 -8.36 -0.07 21.90
C ASN A 485 -8.92 -1.42 21.49
N THR A 486 -8.55 -2.47 22.21
CA THR A 486 -9.07 -3.82 21.98
C THR A 486 -10.53 -3.91 22.39
N VAL A 487 -11.38 -4.40 21.50
CA VAL A 487 -12.82 -4.58 21.76
C VAL A 487 -13.28 -6.04 21.66
N GLY A 488 -12.43 -6.91 21.11
CA GLY A 488 -12.70 -8.34 20.96
C GLY A 488 -11.88 -8.96 19.84
N TRP A 489 -12.32 -10.08 19.29
CA TRP A 489 -11.62 -10.78 18.21
C TRP A 489 -12.60 -11.27 17.14
N TYR A 490 -12.09 -11.62 15.97
CA TYR A 490 -12.86 -12.35 14.97
C TYR A 490 -12.31 -13.75 14.79
N GLN A 491 -13.17 -14.66 14.35
CA GLN A 491 -12.84 -16.05 14.12
C GLN A 491 -13.59 -16.58 12.89
N SER A 492 -12.87 -17.28 12.01
CA SER A 492 -13.48 -18.02 10.93
C SER A 492 -14.11 -19.31 11.44
N THR A 493 -15.25 -19.71 10.88
CA THR A 493 -15.87 -21.01 11.13
C THR A 493 -16.19 -21.71 9.82
N LEU A 494 -16.19 -23.04 9.83
CA LEU A 494 -16.68 -23.84 8.71
C LEU A 494 -18.09 -24.32 9.03
N PHE A 495 -19.04 -24.05 8.13
CA PHE A 495 -20.43 -24.50 8.23
C PHE A 495 -21.13 -24.08 9.55
N GLY A 496 -20.69 -22.99 10.16
CA GLY A 496 -21.21 -22.47 11.42
C GLY A 496 -20.95 -23.36 12.64
N SER A 497 -19.91 -24.18 12.63
CA SER A 497 -19.39 -24.85 13.84
C SER A 497 -18.50 -23.89 14.64
N PHE A 498 -19.11 -23.21 15.62
CA PHE A 498 -18.39 -22.25 16.48
C PHE A 498 -18.72 -22.38 17.97
N GLN A 499 -19.75 -23.14 18.33
CA GLN A 499 -20.21 -23.25 19.73
C GLN A 499 -19.39 -24.28 20.50
N THR A 500 -18.12 -23.94 20.75
CA THR A 500 -17.17 -24.82 21.44
C THR A 500 -16.82 -24.28 22.83
N VAL A 501 -16.26 -25.15 23.67
CA VAL A 501 -15.83 -24.77 25.03
C VAL A 501 -14.65 -23.78 24.94
N GLU A 502 -13.75 -23.96 23.97
CA GLU A 502 -12.59 -23.09 23.75
C GLU A 502 -13.03 -21.65 23.43
N LEU A 503 -14.14 -21.47 22.70
CA LEU A 503 -14.68 -20.14 22.43
C LEU A 503 -15.17 -19.46 23.72
N ILE A 504 -15.82 -20.21 24.61
CA ILE A 504 -16.28 -19.71 25.92
C ILE A 504 -15.08 -19.33 26.78
N GLU A 505 -14.06 -20.18 26.87
CA GLU A 505 -12.84 -19.89 27.62
C GLU A 505 -12.14 -18.63 27.11
N THR A 506 -12.09 -18.46 25.78
CA THR A 506 -11.55 -17.24 25.15
C THR A 506 -12.37 -16.01 25.55
N PHE A 507 -13.70 -16.07 25.53
CA PHE A 507 -14.55 -14.98 26.03
C PHE A 507 -14.29 -14.66 27.50
N MET A 508 -14.15 -15.67 28.36
CA MET A 508 -13.89 -15.47 29.78
C MET A 508 -12.55 -14.77 30.01
N ASN A 509 -11.51 -15.13 29.26
CA ASN A 509 -10.18 -14.50 29.32
C ASN A 509 -10.23 -13.04 28.85
N TYR A 510 -10.85 -12.76 27.71
CA TYR A 510 -11.02 -11.38 27.22
C TYR A 510 -11.84 -10.51 28.17
N GLN A 511 -12.84 -11.09 28.84
CA GLN A 511 -13.68 -10.36 29.79
C GLN A 511 -13.00 -9.99 31.11
N GLU A 512 -11.88 -10.62 31.48
CA GLU A 512 -11.10 -10.16 32.63
C GLU A 512 -10.57 -8.74 32.41
N ASN A 513 -10.24 -8.42 31.15
CA ASN A 513 -9.64 -7.15 30.76
C ASN A 513 -10.63 -6.19 30.07
N ILE A 514 -11.69 -6.70 29.43
CA ILE A 514 -12.62 -5.92 28.59
C ILE A 514 -14.07 -6.18 29.01
N LYS A 515 -14.72 -5.16 29.60
CA LYS A 515 -16.10 -5.27 30.08
C LYS A 515 -17.13 -5.53 28.98
N ARG A 516 -16.91 -5.00 27.77
CA ARG A 516 -17.78 -5.17 26.60
C ARG A 516 -16.99 -5.84 25.48
N CYS A 517 -16.85 -7.16 25.59
CA CYS A 517 -16.18 -7.97 24.59
C CYS A 517 -17.16 -8.55 23.58
N VAL A 518 -16.82 -8.48 22.29
CA VAL A 518 -17.60 -9.05 21.19
C VAL A 518 -16.73 -9.96 20.32
N CYS A 519 -17.26 -11.11 19.90
CA CYS A 519 -16.64 -11.95 18.89
C CYS A 519 -17.38 -11.84 17.56
N ILE A 520 -16.67 -11.58 16.47
CA ILE A 520 -17.23 -11.64 15.11
C ILE A 520 -16.92 -13.00 14.49
N ILE A 521 -17.96 -13.77 14.19
CA ILE A 521 -17.86 -15.04 13.50
C ILE A 521 -18.16 -14.84 12.02
N TYR A 522 -17.24 -15.27 11.16
CA TYR A 522 -17.40 -15.25 9.71
C TYR A 522 -17.36 -16.66 9.12
N ASP A 523 -18.35 -17.02 8.31
CA ASP A 523 -18.43 -18.30 7.61
C ASP A 523 -18.19 -18.10 6.10
N PRO A 524 -16.98 -18.43 5.58
CA PRO A 524 -16.68 -18.31 4.16
C PRO A 524 -17.48 -19.32 3.32
N SER A 525 -17.76 -20.53 3.83
CA SER A 525 -18.49 -21.59 3.11
C SER A 525 -19.92 -21.15 2.80
N ARG A 526 -20.57 -20.46 3.75
CA ARG A 526 -21.91 -19.89 3.55
C ARG A 526 -21.88 -18.60 2.72
N SER A 527 -20.86 -17.76 2.90
CA SER A 527 -20.71 -16.52 2.14
C SER A 527 -20.51 -16.75 0.64
N ASN A 528 -19.81 -17.82 0.27
CA ASN A 528 -19.65 -18.27 -1.13
C ASN A 528 -20.98 -18.68 -1.81
N GLN A 529 -22.08 -18.80 -1.06
CA GLN A 529 -23.42 -19.08 -1.63
C GLN A 529 -24.24 -17.82 -1.92
N GLY A 530 -23.59 -16.65 -1.81
CA GLY A 530 -24.18 -15.35 -2.12
C GLY A 530 -24.83 -14.62 -0.94
N VAL A 531 -24.68 -15.13 0.30
CA VAL A 531 -25.23 -14.52 1.52
C VAL A 531 -24.11 -14.21 2.50
N LEU A 532 -23.87 -12.93 2.82
CA LEU A 532 -22.88 -12.54 3.81
C LEU A 532 -23.18 -13.18 5.18
N ALA A 533 -22.36 -14.15 5.58
CA ALA A 533 -22.53 -14.90 6.80
C ALA A 533 -21.61 -14.35 7.91
N LEU A 534 -22.06 -13.26 8.52
CA LEU A 534 -21.36 -12.56 9.59
C LEU A 534 -22.27 -12.50 10.83
N LYS A 535 -21.76 -12.92 11.99
CA LYS A 535 -22.48 -12.86 13.28
C LYS A 535 -21.62 -12.17 14.33
N ALA A 536 -22.21 -11.29 15.13
CA ALA A 536 -21.56 -10.71 16.31
C ALA A 536 -22.14 -11.34 17.57
N LEU A 537 -21.29 -11.93 18.41
CA LEU A 537 -21.68 -12.68 19.59
C LEU A 537 -21.12 -12.05 20.86
N LYS A 538 -21.89 -12.15 21.93
CA LYS A 538 -21.49 -11.84 23.31
C LYS A 538 -21.99 -12.96 24.22
N LEU A 539 -21.26 -13.28 25.30
CA LEU A 539 -21.80 -14.13 26.37
C LEU A 539 -22.80 -13.36 27.24
N SER A 540 -23.85 -14.05 27.67
CA SER A 540 -24.81 -13.48 28.63
C SER A 540 -24.21 -13.33 30.02
N ASP A 541 -24.56 -12.26 30.71
CA ASP A 541 -23.99 -11.94 32.03
C ASP A 541 -24.35 -13.01 33.08
N SER A 542 -25.56 -13.57 32.97
CA SER A 542 -26.06 -14.65 33.83
C SER A 542 -25.32 -15.98 33.62
N PHE A 543 -24.96 -16.32 32.38
CA PHE A 543 -24.17 -17.52 32.08
C PHE A 543 -22.74 -17.40 32.62
N MET A 544 -22.11 -16.24 32.47
CA MET A 544 -20.73 -16.02 32.91
C MET A 544 -20.57 -16.12 34.43
N GLU A 545 -21.53 -15.61 35.20
CA GLU A 545 -21.57 -15.82 36.65
C GLU A 545 -21.60 -17.31 37.02
N LEU A 546 -22.43 -18.09 36.32
CA LEU A 546 -22.56 -19.53 36.56
C LEU A 546 -21.27 -20.27 36.17
N TYR A 547 -20.65 -19.90 35.05
CA TYR A 547 -19.41 -20.49 34.57
C TYR A 547 -18.25 -20.29 35.56
N LYS A 548 -18.10 -19.08 36.12
CA LYS A 548 -17.08 -18.79 37.17
C LYS A 548 -17.26 -19.65 38.42
N SER A 549 -18.49 -20.02 38.74
CA SER A 549 -18.79 -20.87 39.89
C SER A 549 -18.59 -22.37 39.63
N ASN A 550 -18.27 -22.78 38.39
CA ASN A 550 -18.09 -24.16 37.93
C ASN A 550 -19.19 -25.13 38.39
N ASN A 551 -20.44 -24.68 38.38
CA ASN A 551 -21.56 -25.37 38.99
C ASN A 551 -22.74 -25.53 38.01
N PHE A 552 -22.52 -26.22 36.89
CA PHE A 552 -23.54 -26.54 35.89
C PHE A 552 -24.40 -27.75 36.25
N THR A 553 -25.07 -27.68 37.41
CA THR A 553 -26.02 -28.70 37.88
C THR A 553 -27.45 -28.34 37.50
N GLY A 554 -28.34 -29.34 37.39
CA GLY A 554 -29.73 -29.12 36.97
C GLY A 554 -30.53 -28.20 37.91
N GLU A 555 -30.17 -28.15 39.19
CA GLU A 555 -30.82 -27.29 40.20
C GLU A 555 -30.45 -25.81 40.02
N LYS A 556 -29.16 -25.51 39.85
CA LYS A 556 -28.66 -24.13 39.68
C LYS A 556 -29.05 -23.51 38.33
N LEU A 557 -29.13 -24.33 37.28
CA LEU A 557 -29.66 -23.90 35.98
C LEU A 557 -31.12 -23.47 36.07
N ARG A 558 -31.94 -24.20 36.86
CA ARG A 558 -33.34 -23.84 37.13
C ARG A 558 -33.47 -22.60 38.00
N GLU A 559 -32.63 -22.44 39.01
CA GLU A 559 -32.63 -21.26 39.89
C GLU A 559 -32.32 -19.97 39.12
N LYS A 560 -31.36 -20.04 38.18
CA LYS A 560 -30.97 -18.91 37.32
C LYS A 560 -31.83 -18.78 36.05
N ASN A 561 -32.78 -19.69 35.83
CA ASN A 561 -33.67 -19.74 34.65
C ASN A 561 -32.93 -19.66 33.31
N LEU A 562 -31.79 -20.36 33.20
CA LEU A 562 -30.94 -20.38 32.00
C LEU A 562 -31.32 -21.54 31.07
N SER A 563 -31.55 -21.23 29.80
CA SER A 563 -31.74 -22.20 28.72
C SER A 563 -30.50 -22.32 27.84
N TRP A 564 -30.50 -23.29 26.92
CA TRP A 564 -29.45 -23.47 25.90
C TRP A 564 -29.34 -22.29 24.93
N VAL A 565 -30.42 -21.50 24.78
CA VAL A 565 -30.47 -20.29 23.94
C VAL A 565 -29.73 -19.13 24.59
N ASP A 566 -29.71 -19.05 25.92
CA ASP A 566 -29.25 -17.87 26.66
C ASP A 566 -27.73 -17.84 26.86
N ILE A 567 -26.97 -18.73 26.20
CA ILE A 567 -25.51 -18.79 26.33
C ILE A 567 -24.87 -17.65 25.51
N PHE A 568 -25.23 -17.58 24.23
CA PHE A 568 -24.71 -16.57 23.30
C PHE A 568 -25.83 -15.59 22.93
N GLU A 569 -25.60 -14.32 23.20
CA GLU A 569 -26.45 -13.21 22.75
C GLU A 569 -25.91 -12.69 21.41
N GLU A 570 -26.77 -12.69 20.38
CA GLU A 570 -26.44 -12.13 19.07
C GLU A 570 -26.68 -10.62 19.06
N ILE A 571 -25.66 -9.85 18.67
CA ILE A 571 -25.71 -8.39 18.59
C ILE A 571 -26.01 -7.98 17.15
N PRO A 572 -27.00 -7.11 16.89
CA PRO A 572 -27.28 -6.63 15.54
C PRO A 572 -26.11 -5.82 14.99
N ILE A 573 -25.60 -6.19 13.82
CA ILE A 573 -24.52 -5.49 13.14
C ILE A 573 -25.12 -4.40 12.24
N LYS A 574 -24.65 -3.17 12.39
CA LYS A 574 -24.95 -2.06 11.47
C LYS A 574 -23.66 -1.62 10.79
N VAL A 575 -23.62 -1.71 9.46
CA VAL A 575 -22.48 -1.24 8.66
C VAL A 575 -22.62 0.27 8.46
N SER A 576 -21.54 1.01 8.72
CA SER A 576 -21.47 2.46 8.54
C SER A 576 -20.22 2.81 7.75
N ASN A 577 -20.42 3.51 6.63
CA ASN A 577 -19.32 3.95 5.77
C ASN A 577 -19.13 5.45 5.93
N SER A 578 -17.89 5.91 5.77
CA SER A 578 -17.63 7.34 5.65
C SER A 578 -18.17 7.87 4.31
N ALA A 579 -18.36 9.19 4.21
CA ALA A 579 -18.80 9.81 2.96
C ALA A 579 -17.83 9.52 1.80
N LEU A 580 -16.53 9.44 2.08
CA LEU A 580 -15.51 9.13 1.09
C LEU A 580 -15.62 7.68 0.58
N ILE A 581 -15.84 6.73 1.48
CA ILE A 581 -16.01 5.31 1.08
C ILE A 581 -17.32 5.12 0.32
N SER A 582 -18.36 5.87 0.68
CA SER A 582 -19.63 5.86 -0.07
C SER A 582 -19.46 6.39 -1.50
N ALA A 583 -18.67 7.46 -1.67
CA ALA A 583 -18.32 7.97 -3.00
C ALA A 583 -17.48 6.97 -3.80
N PHE A 584 -16.48 6.35 -3.16
CA PHE A 584 -15.65 5.30 -3.78
C PHE A 584 -16.47 4.07 -4.18
N MET A 585 -17.41 3.62 -3.35
CA MET A 585 -18.31 2.52 -3.70
C MET A 585 -19.19 2.86 -4.90
N THR A 586 -19.62 4.12 -5.04
CA THR A 586 -20.41 4.59 -6.20
C THR A 586 -19.59 4.57 -7.49
N GLU A 587 -18.29 4.85 -7.41
CA GLU A 587 -17.37 4.76 -8.55
C GLU A 587 -17.03 3.31 -8.93
N LEU A 588 -17.00 2.40 -7.94
CA LEU A 588 -16.78 0.97 -8.15
C LEU A 588 -18.02 0.22 -8.67
N GLU A 589 -19.21 0.84 -8.64
CA GLU A 589 -20.42 0.21 -9.17
C GLU A 589 -20.25 0.00 -10.69
N PRO A 590 -20.38 -1.24 -11.19
CA PRO A 590 -20.25 -1.51 -12.60
C PRO A 590 -21.41 -0.86 -13.39
N ASP A 591 -21.14 -0.40 -14.61
CA ASP A 591 -22.15 0.17 -15.53
C ASP A 591 -23.30 -0.82 -15.86
N THR A 592 -23.12 -2.10 -15.54
CA THR A 592 -24.12 -3.15 -15.72
C THR A 592 -25.04 -3.26 -14.49
N PRO A 593 -26.37 -3.36 -14.68
CA PRO A 593 -27.34 -3.44 -13.58
C PRO A 593 -27.29 -4.75 -12.78
N VAL A 594 -26.44 -5.72 -13.18
CA VAL A 594 -26.35 -7.06 -12.59
C VAL A 594 -24.88 -7.45 -12.49
N THR A 595 -24.45 -7.88 -11.30
CA THR A 595 -23.08 -8.32 -11.03
C THR A 595 -22.94 -9.85 -11.13
N GLN A 596 -21.71 -10.36 -11.24
CA GLN A 596 -21.44 -11.79 -11.16
C GLN A 596 -21.98 -12.42 -9.86
N CYS A 597 -21.86 -11.69 -8.74
CA CYS A 597 -22.43 -12.10 -7.44
C CYS A 597 -23.96 -12.26 -7.50
N ASP A 598 -24.67 -11.47 -8.31
CA ASP A 598 -26.11 -11.61 -8.47
C ASP A 598 -26.48 -12.89 -9.24
N TYR A 599 -25.64 -13.34 -10.18
CA TYR A 599 -25.79 -14.65 -10.81
C TYR A 599 -25.46 -15.81 -9.86
N GLU A 600 -24.43 -15.68 -9.03
CA GLU A 600 -24.07 -16.69 -8.02
C GLU A 600 -25.20 -16.90 -7.00
N ARG A 601 -25.90 -15.84 -6.61
CA ARG A 601 -27.11 -15.91 -5.77
C ARG A 601 -28.26 -16.70 -6.40
N LEU A 602 -28.25 -16.91 -7.71
CA LEU A 602 -29.26 -17.67 -8.46
C LEU A 602 -28.84 -19.11 -8.74
N GLN A 603 -27.67 -19.54 -8.27
CA GLN A 603 -27.17 -20.90 -8.49
C GLN A 603 -28.09 -21.95 -7.84
N LEU A 604 -28.47 -22.96 -8.64
CA LEU A 604 -29.37 -24.04 -8.22
C LEU A 604 -28.63 -25.23 -7.58
N SER A 605 -27.32 -25.35 -7.78
CA SER A 605 -26.52 -26.45 -7.24
C SER A 605 -26.08 -26.17 -5.80
N THR A 606 -26.87 -26.60 -4.82
CA THR A 606 -26.55 -26.46 -3.38
C THR A 606 -26.17 -27.78 -2.69
N ASN A 607 -26.04 -28.88 -3.45
CA ASN A 607 -25.93 -30.24 -2.90
C ASN A 607 -24.75 -30.45 -1.92
N PRO A 608 -23.50 -30.05 -2.23
CA PRO A 608 -22.36 -30.36 -1.35
C PRO A 608 -22.44 -29.70 0.03
N TYR A 609 -23.04 -28.51 0.12
CA TYR A 609 -23.17 -27.80 1.39
C TYR A 609 -24.29 -28.36 2.25
N LEU A 610 -25.42 -28.73 1.63
CA LEU A 610 -26.53 -29.35 2.37
C LEU A 610 -26.12 -30.73 2.91
N GLU A 611 -25.44 -31.52 2.10
CA GLU A 611 -24.89 -32.82 2.49
C GLU A 611 -23.98 -32.69 3.71
N ARG A 612 -23.00 -31.78 3.66
CA ARG A 612 -22.06 -31.58 4.76
C ARG A 612 -22.72 -31.06 6.04
N ASN A 613 -23.72 -30.18 5.94
CA ASN A 613 -24.50 -29.74 7.10
C ASN A 613 -25.32 -30.88 7.73
N VAL A 614 -25.87 -31.78 6.92
CA VAL A 614 -26.60 -32.94 7.42
C VAL A 614 -25.65 -33.95 8.08
N GLU A 615 -24.46 -34.18 7.51
CA GLU A 615 -23.42 -35.00 8.14
C GLU A 615 -23.03 -34.46 9.52
N PHE A 616 -22.73 -33.17 9.64
CA PHE A 616 -22.40 -32.56 10.94
C PHE A 616 -23.57 -32.56 11.93
N LEU A 617 -24.81 -32.43 11.43
CA LEU A 617 -25.99 -32.58 12.28
C LEU A 617 -26.11 -34.00 12.85
N ILE A 618 -25.83 -35.03 12.04
CA ILE A 618 -25.83 -36.44 12.48
C ILE A 618 -24.76 -36.65 13.56
N GLU A 619 -23.54 -36.14 13.35
CA GLU A 619 -22.46 -36.22 14.33
C GLU A 619 -22.87 -35.58 15.67
N CYS A 620 -23.42 -34.36 15.65
CA CYS A 620 -23.91 -33.71 16.87
C CYS A 620 -25.07 -34.47 17.55
N MET A 621 -25.93 -35.15 16.78
CA MET A 621 -27.01 -35.98 17.34
C MET A 621 -26.45 -37.23 18.04
N ASP A 622 -25.40 -37.84 17.50
CA ASP A 622 -24.70 -38.97 18.12
C ASP A 622 -24.00 -38.52 19.42
N ASP A 623 -23.33 -37.36 19.42
CA ASP A 623 -22.72 -36.78 20.62
C ASP A 623 -23.77 -36.48 21.71
N LEU A 624 -24.92 -35.90 21.33
CA LEU A 624 -26.02 -35.67 22.26
C LEU A 624 -26.57 -36.98 22.85
N SER A 625 -26.65 -38.03 22.03
CA SER A 625 -27.04 -39.38 22.46
C SER A 625 -26.04 -39.94 23.49
N MET A 626 -24.75 -39.76 23.27
CA MET A 626 -23.70 -40.15 24.22
C MET A 626 -23.82 -39.41 25.56
N GLU A 627 -24.04 -38.09 25.53
CA GLU A 627 -24.27 -37.30 26.75
C GLU A 627 -25.55 -37.72 27.48
N GLN A 628 -26.62 -38.03 26.74
CA GLN A 628 -27.85 -38.55 27.32
C GLN A 628 -27.62 -39.90 28.01
N GLN A 629 -26.81 -40.79 27.43
CA GLN A 629 -26.45 -42.07 28.04
C GLN A 629 -25.66 -41.89 29.34
N LYS A 630 -24.72 -40.95 29.39
CA LYS A 630 -24.00 -40.59 30.64
C LYS A 630 -24.99 -40.16 31.73
N PHE A 631 -25.96 -39.31 31.38
CA PHE A 631 -26.97 -38.88 32.35
C PHE A 631 -27.91 -40.01 32.79
N GLN A 632 -28.32 -40.90 31.87
CA GLN A 632 -29.12 -42.08 32.21
C GLN A 632 -28.35 -43.05 33.13
N PHE A 633 -27.03 -43.19 32.94
CA PHE A 633 -26.18 -43.97 33.84
C PHE A 633 -26.12 -43.35 35.23
N TYR A 634 -25.93 -42.03 35.33
CA TYR A 634 -26.00 -41.29 36.59
C TYR A 634 -27.35 -41.52 37.32
N TYR A 635 -28.48 -41.34 36.61
CA TYR A 635 -29.80 -41.50 37.21
C TYR A 635 -30.07 -42.93 37.71
N ARG A 636 -29.61 -43.95 36.97
CA ARG A 636 -29.67 -45.35 37.41
C ARG A 636 -28.88 -45.60 38.69
N ASN A 637 -27.69 -45.01 38.82
CA ASN A 637 -26.87 -45.12 40.03
C ASN A 637 -27.47 -44.36 41.21
N LEU A 638 -28.01 -43.15 40.97
CA LEU A 638 -28.71 -42.37 41.98
C LEU A 638 -29.93 -43.12 42.52
N SER A 639 -30.75 -43.70 41.64
CA SER A 639 -31.92 -44.49 42.04
C SER A 639 -31.52 -45.73 42.85
N ARG A 640 -30.45 -46.43 42.45
CA ARG A 640 -29.89 -47.56 43.22
C ARG A 640 -29.38 -47.12 44.60
N GLN A 641 -28.67 -46.00 44.67
CA GLN A 641 -28.17 -45.46 45.93
C GLN A 641 -29.31 -45.04 46.87
N GLN A 642 -30.34 -44.36 46.35
CA GLN A 642 -31.53 -43.99 47.12
C GLN A 642 -32.27 -45.22 47.67
N ALA A 643 -32.41 -46.28 46.87
CA ALA A 643 -33.00 -47.54 47.33
C ALA A 643 -32.15 -48.21 48.44
N GLN A 644 -30.82 -48.20 48.30
CA GLN A 644 -29.89 -48.71 49.31
C GLN A 644 -29.94 -47.88 50.60
N GLN A 645 -30.00 -46.55 50.50
CA GLN A 645 -30.16 -45.64 51.63
C GLN A 645 -31.48 -45.91 52.37
N GLN A 646 -32.60 -46.03 51.65
CA GLN A 646 -33.90 -46.34 52.24
C GLN A 646 -33.91 -47.71 52.93
N ALA A 647 -33.35 -48.75 52.30
CA ALA A 647 -33.24 -50.08 52.91
C ALA A 647 -32.33 -50.08 54.15
N TRP A 648 -31.22 -49.34 54.12
CA TRP A 648 -30.31 -49.20 55.25
C TRP A 648 -30.99 -48.43 56.40
N LEU A 649 -31.67 -47.32 56.13
CA LEU A 649 -32.41 -46.54 57.12
C LEU A 649 -33.53 -47.37 57.75
N GLN A 650 -34.27 -48.16 56.95
CA GLN A 650 -35.30 -49.06 57.47
C GLN A 650 -34.72 -50.12 58.39
N LYS A 651 -33.58 -50.73 58.01
CA LYS A 651 -32.86 -51.70 58.84
C LYS A 651 -32.34 -51.05 60.13
N ARG A 652 -31.75 -49.86 60.06
CA ARG A 652 -31.28 -49.10 61.23
C ARG A 652 -32.41 -48.69 62.17
N ARG A 653 -33.56 -48.25 61.65
CA ARG A 653 -34.74 -47.95 62.46
C ARG A 653 -35.25 -49.19 63.19
N SER A 654 -35.24 -50.37 62.55
CA SER A 654 -35.60 -51.62 63.22
C SER A 654 -34.60 -52.03 64.32
N GLU A 655 -33.30 -51.81 64.09
CA GLU A 655 -32.23 -52.08 65.07
C GLU A 655 -32.30 -51.11 66.26
N ASN A 656 -32.54 -49.82 66.01
CA ASN A 656 -32.72 -48.80 67.05
C ASN A 656 -34.00 -49.03 67.87
N MET A 657 -35.09 -49.53 67.26
CA MET A 657 -36.28 -49.96 68.02
C MET A 657 -35.96 -51.13 68.97
N ASN A 658 -35.18 -52.11 68.51
CA ASN A 658 -34.77 -53.25 69.34
C ASN A 658 -33.80 -52.84 70.46
N ARG A 659 -32.84 -51.96 70.19
CA ARG A 659 -31.92 -51.41 71.21
C ARG A 659 -32.63 -50.60 72.28
N LYS A 660 -33.62 -49.80 71.88
CA LYS A 660 -34.47 -49.04 72.81
C LYS A 660 -35.30 -49.96 73.72
N ALA A 661 -35.75 -51.11 73.21
CA ALA A 661 -36.43 -52.13 74.02
C ALA A 661 -35.48 -52.86 74.99
N ALA A 662 -34.19 -52.95 74.66
CA ALA A 662 -33.14 -53.54 75.51
C ALA A 662 -32.48 -52.55 76.49
N GLY A 663 -32.86 -51.27 76.45
CA GLY A 663 -32.31 -50.21 77.33
C GLY A 663 -30.97 -49.62 76.89
N GLU A 664 -30.54 -49.88 75.65
CA GLU A 664 -29.30 -49.34 75.07
C GLU A 664 -29.56 -48.02 74.29
N GLU A 665 -28.54 -47.16 74.20
CA GLU A 665 -28.64 -45.92 73.42
C GLU A 665 -28.73 -46.20 71.89
N PRO A 666 -29.58 -45.45 71.16
CA PRO A 666 -29.75 -45.63 69.72
C PRO A 666 -28.50 -45.18 68.95
N LEU A 667 -28.19 -45.90 67.87
CA LEU A 667 -27.09 -45.51 66.97
C LEU A 667 -27.52 -44.39 66.03
N PRO A 668 -26.57 -43.54 65.58
CA PRO A 668 -26.85 -42.48 64.60
C PRO A 668 -27.51 -43.02 63.32
N GLU A 669 -28.58 -42.36 62.88
CA GLU A 669 -29.30 -42.69 61.64
C GLU A 669 -28.59 -42.20 60.37
N GLU A 670 -27.52 -41.41 60.50
CA GLU A 670 -26.68 -40.99 59.39
C GLU A 670 -25.22 -41.17 59.79
N ASP A 671 -24.48 -41.95 59.00
CA ASP A 671 -23.04 -42.11 59.15
C ASP A 671 -22.35 -41.48 57.93
N PRO A 672 -21.77 -40.26 58.06
CA PRO A 672 -21.08 -39.57 56.96
C PRO A 672 -19.87 -40.35 56.41
N SER A 673 -19.35 -41.32 57.16
CA SER A 673 -18.21 -42.14 56.74
C SER A 673 -18.62 -43.31 55.83
N ASN A 674 -19.91 -43.66 55.79
CA ASN A 674 -20.42 -44.75 54.98
C ASN A 674 -20.57 -44.33 53.50
N PRO A 675 -19.95 -45.04 52.54
CA PRO A 675 -20.00 -44.71 51.11
C PRO A 675 -21.41 -44.56 50.53
N ILE A 676 -22.42 -45.19 51.15
CA ILE A 676 -23.82 -45.15 50.71
C ILE A 676 -24.41 -43.73 50.86
N PHE A 677 -23.91 -42.92 51.80
CA PHE A 677 -24.40 -41.56 52.05
C PHE A 677 -23.56 -40.46 51.37
N LYS A 678 -22.49 -40.83 50.65
CA LYS A 678 -21.72 -39.85 49.87
C LYS A 678 -22.50 -39.45 48.62
N PRO A 679 -22.75 -38.15 48.37
CA PRO A 679 -23.48 -37.71 47.18
C PRO A 679 -22.72 -38.10 45.90
N LEU A 680 -23.43 -38.68 44.93
CA LEU A 680 -22.87 -38.96 43.62
C LEU A 680 -22.70 -37.65 42.84
N PRO A 681 -21.53 -37.40 42.22
CA PRO A 681 -21.33 -36.20 41.42
C PRO A 681 -22.24 -36.22 40.19
N GLU A 682 -23.03 -35.17 40.00
CA GLU A 682 -23.85 -34.97 38.79
C GLU A 682 -22.93 -34.63 37.61
N PRO A 683 -23.11 -35.25 36.43
CA PRO A 683 -22.37 -34.85 35.24
C PRO A 683 -22.78 -33.43 34.82
N SER A 684 -21.79 -32.64 34.37
CA SER A 684 -22.03 -31.28 33.88
C SER A 684 -23.02 -31.27 32.72
N ARG A 685 -23.89 -30.27 32.67
CA ARG A 685 -24.85 -30.07 31.57
C ARG A 685 -24.35 -29.16 30.46
N LEU A 686 -23.14 -28.59 30.61
CA LEU A 686 -22.59 -27.61 29.68
C LEU A 686 -22.50 -28.14 28.24
N ASP A 687 -21.87 -29.30 28.06
CA ASP A 687 -21.67 -29.91 26.74
C ASP A 687 -23.02 -30.24 26.08
N SER A 688 -23.99 -30.75 26.84
CA SER A 688 -25.34 -31.00 26.35
C SER A 688 -26.03 -29.73 25.84
N PHE A 689 -25.82 -28.58 26.50
CA PHE A 689 -26.41 -27.31 26.09
C PHE A 689 -25.75 -26.76 24.82
N LEU A 690 -24.41 -26.83 24.75
CA LEU A 690 -23.63 -26.42 23.57
C LEU A 690 -24.01 -27.25 22.33
N ILE A 691 -24.05 -28.58 22.47
CA ILE A 691 -24.45 -29.48 21.38
C ILE A 691 -25.90 -29.19 20.93
N THR A 692 -26.82 -28.96 21.87
CA THR A 692 -28.22 -28.63 21.53
C THR A 692 -28.34 -27.33 20.75
N ASN A 693 -27.57 -26.31 21.14
CA ASN A 693 -27.57 -25.03 20.45
C ASN A 693 -26.87 -25.12 19.08
N GLN A 694 -25.82 -25.94 18.96
CA GLN A 694 -25.18 -26.26 17.67
C GLN A 694 -26.14 -27.00 16.73
N ILE A 695 -26.92 -27.97 17.23
CA ILE A 695 -28.00 -28.63 16.48
C ILE A 695 -29.03 -27.62 15.99
N ALA A 696 -29.47 -26.71 16.86
CA ALA A 696 -30.42 -25.66 16.48
C ALA A 696 -29.85 -24.75 15.38
N ASN A 697 -28.55 -24.41 15.44
CA ASN A 697 -27.88 -23.64 14.41
C ASN A 697 -27.85 -24.38 13.05
N TYR A 698 -27.52 -25.69 13.04
CA TYR A 698 -27.57 -26.49 11.81
C TYR A 698 -28.99 -26.60 11.24
N CYS A 699 -30.00 -26.83 12.08
CA CYS A 699 -31.41 -26.82 11.66
C CYS A 699 -31.81 -25.49 11.01
N ASN A 700 -31.41 -24.36 11.60
CA ASN A 700 -31.68 -23.04 11.05
C ASN A 700 -30.96 -22.80 9.71
N GLN A 701 -29.71 -23.26 9.57
CA GLN A 701 -28.97 -23.18 8.32
C GLN A 701 -29.63 -24.02 7.22
N ILE A 702 -29.97 -25.27 7.51
CA ILE A 702 -30.66 -26.17 6.58
C ILE A 702 -32.00 -25.59 6.13
N ASN A 703 -32.81 -25.08 7.07
CA ASN A 703 -34.08 -24.42 6.74
C ASN A 703 -33.88 -23.18 5.88
N GLY A 704 -32.86 -22.38 6.19
CA GLY A 704 -32.50 -21.19 5.42
C GLY A 704 -32.11 -21.51 3.98
N VAL A 705 -31.23 -22.50 3.79
CA VAL A 705 -30.82 -22.97 2.46
C VAL A 705 -31.98 -23.58 1.70
N ALA A 706 -32.79 -24.45 2.34
CA ALA A 706 -33.95 -25.04 1.71
C ALA A 706 -34.95 -23.98 1.24
N GLY A 707 -35.25 -22.97 2.08
CA GLY A 707 -36.14 -21.87 1.72
C GLY A 707 -35.64 -21.04 0.54
N GLN A 708 -34.33 -20.73 0.51
CA GLN A 708 -33.71 -20.04 -0.62
C GLN A 708 -33.72 -20.89 -1.89
N SER A 709 -33.36 -22.17 -1.81
CA SER A 709 -33.37 -23.09 -2.94
C SER A 709 -34.77 -23.28 -3.52
N PHE A 710 -35.81 -23.39 -2.69
CA PHE A 710 -37.20 -23.41 -3.17
C PHE A 710 -37.55 -22.12 -3.91
N SER A 711 -37.18 -20.96 -3.37
CA SER A 711 -37.43 -19.66 -4.00
C SER A 711 -36.76 -19.57 -5.39
N ARG A 712 -35.51 -20.02 -5.50
CA ARG A 712 -34.77 -20.10 -6.78
C ARG A 712 -35.44 -21.06 -7.77
N LEU A 713 -35.90 -22.23 -7.31
CA LEU A 713 -36.61 -23.21 -8.15
C LEU A 713 -37.94 -22.66 -8.67
N TYR A 714 -38.72 -21.95 -7.84
CA TYR A 714 -39.95 -21.29 -8.28
C TYR A 714 -39.68 -20.21 -9.33
N LEU A 715 -38.63 -19.41 -9.14
CA LEU A 715 -38.22 -18.37 -10.09
C LEU A 715 -37.77 -19.00 -11.42
N MET A 716 -36.96 -20.06 -11.38
CA MET A 716 -36.52 -20.77 -12.58
C MET A 716 -37.68 -21.46 -13.30
N LYS A 717 -38.65 -22.01 -12.56
CA LYS A 717 -39.86 -22.60 -13.15
C LYS A 717 -40.64 -21.55 -13.94
N ALA A 718 -40.88 -20.37 -13.37
CA ALA A 718 -41.56 -19.28 -14.06
C ALA A 718 -40.79 -18.77 -15.29
N LEU A 719 -39.46 -18.86 -15.27
CA LEU A 719 -38.58 -18.49 -16.38
C LEU A 719 -38.52 -19.57 -17.48
N HIS A 720 -38.78 -20.84 -17.14
CA HIS A 720 -38.87 -21.96 -18.08
C HIS A 720 -40.25 -22.10 -18.72
N GLU A 721 -41.30 -21.63 -18.04
CA GLU A 721 -42.69 -21.67 -18.52
C GLU A 721 -43.04 -20.50 -19.48
N ASN A 722 -42.19 -19.47 -19.55
CA ASN A 722 -42.21 -18.41 -20.57
C ASN A 722 -41.16 -18.68 -21.64
#